data_AF-A0A431LP51-F1
#
_entry.id   AF-A0A431LP51-F1
#
_cell.length_a   1.000
_cell.length_b   1.000
_cell.length_c   1.000
_cell.angle_alpha   90.00
_cell.angle_beta   90.00
_cell.angle_gamma   90.00
#
_symmetry.space_group_name_H-M   'P 1'
#
loop_
_entity.id
_entity.type
_entity.pdbx_description
1 polymer ?
#
loop_
_entity_poly.entity_id
_entity_poly.type
_entity_poly.pdbx_seq_one_letter_code
_entity_poly.pdbx_strand_id
1 'polypeptide(L)'
;MAAEKLTVQEHQLPQLDTKDSSQKWRDELGSVHFRQAASEVVSSIAAGTSGAVAYGLLSASGPYGKALSIPVAMLAGSVTKYGAKGGLQEAFLDDKDHTLSSADLAWGAVDGSSGISASLADQGASRAFLRNMGRKELGAQTSLETAELAGKQLVEGHAWKGIQYNVFRGLAGGAAGSATWSTFHETHDNWNQIKSNPVDGIASTLTGVGIDTAIGAATGGVFGGGLTALRRSPEIVGRTMAGIKGDQSYLKMNEFVINDFHSNLDRLPQLKTKLDERTAVSAARGVSSEFNVAGDALSGHVNFAYTRGGEVENQALARMGLKNIIPGNHEYDAAGGKFIPERYPTVMEPILKENPQISLLNANLDLSAYPDYAKLTKPYVVHEIPGPNGPEKVATVGLITEEGAVGKIRYEDAAQTAIKTVRELNDQGIKNIKLLTHLGLDEDKKLAQALLDNNLVVAKISGGHTHDVIASPLWVREQQTLADKLQFWKAPREIPITQAGSSGNYLAENHIVFNADGSANRWLTTGRLHSVRDVAPDPGLKSFIESQTAEINQLKATRYDATASQSYSLANARNRETALGNLIADATLTGLQKRMGDEAPQIAMVHSGGIRSSIPGGQPLTRQEIANVFMNAGNVEGEQKELVMLTLSGKNIKDALEYGIREYPLAENPSLGQRLSQVFGNTSNSRFDEPGNFVQVSGMKYSFDLTKQPWNRVTDVSVRMPDGSYQAIQDGGAYKVVTRFHPVDKWNKAGLFGDTLPEDEIYAKLNAKPIKVSQVDLLGEHIQGRSLNPLVDSKVEGRVNNVTPVYKDISVRPQPSIVGYSTLAAQDAKPDNTERR
;
A
#
# COMPACT_ATOMS: atom_id res chain seq x y z
N MET A 1 0.50 10.94 88.93
CA MET A 1 -0.31 12.15 89.16
C MET A 1 0.26 13.27 88.30
N ALA A 2 -0.53 14.11 87.63
CA ALA A 2 -1.98 14.02 87.38
C ALA A 2 -2.36 14.90 86.16
N ALA A 3 -3.63 14.78 85.75
CA ALA A 3 -4.53 15.84 85.27
C ALA A 3 -3.95 16.97 84.38
N GLU A 4 -4.37 17.11 83.12
CA GLU A 4 -5.73 17.53 82.69
C GLU A 4 -5.99 19.04 82.95
N LYS A 5 -6.00 19.86 81.88
CA LYS A 5 -7.23 20.47 81.33
C LYS A 5 -6.97 21.20 80.01
N LEU A 6 -8.00 21.22 79.16
CA LEU A 6 -8.07 22.11 78.01
C LEU A 6 -8.44 23.54 78.47
N THR A 7 -7.83 24.53 77.85
CA THR A 7 -8.42 25.88 77.68
C THR A 7 -7.93 26.46 76.37
N VAL A 8 -8.81 27.20 75.67
CA VAL A 8 -8.54 27.75 74.33
C VAL A 8 -8.13 29.21 74.44
N GLN A 9 -7.07 29.58 73.72
CA GLN A 9 -6.90 30.94 73.18
C GLN A 9 -6.09 30.86 71.89
N GLU A 10 -6.59 31.50 70.83
CA GLU A 10 -5.93 31.55 69.52
C GLU A 10 -4.83 32.61 69.52
N HIS A 11 -3.69 32.33 68.89
CA HIS A 11 -2.93 33.31 68.09
C HIS A 11 -2.19 32.57 66.95
N GLN A 12 -1.93 33.29 65.86
CA GLN A 12 -1.74 32.73 64.51
C GLN A 12 -0.51 31.82 64.33
N LEU A 13 -0.66 30.76 63.53
CA LEU A 13 0.46 30.05 62.91
C LEU A 13 0.96 30.82 61.67
N PRO A 14 2.26 30.77 61.33
CA PRO A 14 2.79 31.42 60.12
C PRO A 14 2.21 30.82 58.84
N GLN A 15 1.89 31.65 57.86
CA GLN A 15 1.64 31.19 56.50
C GLN A 15 2.97 30.84 55.81
N LEU A 16 3.04 29.65 55.21
CA LEU A 16 4.09 29.32 54.24
C LEU A 16 3.63 29.79 52.86
N ASP A 17 4.23 30.87 52.35
CA ASP A 17 3.92 31.38 51.02
C ASP A 17 4.44 30.41 49.94
N THR A 18 3.54 29.95 49.08
CA THR A 18 3.83 29.02 47.98
C THR A 18 4.25 29.71 46.68
N LYS A 19 4.20 31.05 46.61
CA LYS A 19 4.73 31.80 45.46
C LYS A 19 6.24 31.74 45.37
N ASP A 20 6.94 31.96 46.48
CA ASP A 20 8.39 32.20 46.50
C ASP A 20 9.20 31.02 45.94
N SER A 21 8.82 29.79 46.28
CA SER A 21 9.41 28.59 45.67
C SER A 21 9.13 28.50 44.17
N SER A 22 7.91 28.80 43.72
CA SER A 22 7.54 28.78 42.30
C SER A 22 8.16 29.91 41.47
N GLN A 23 8.59 30.99 42.13
CA GLN A 23 9.35 32.09 41.55
C GLN A 23 10.81 31.66 41.42
N LYS A 24 11.42 31.22 42.52
CA LYS A 24 12.79 30.71 42.57
C LYS A 24 13.09 29.60 41.56
N TRP A 25 12.18 28.63 41.37
CA TRP A 25 12.33 27.60 40.33
C TRP A 25 12.30 28.17 38.90
N ARG A 26 11.59 29.27 38.62
CA ARG A 26 11.62 29.94 37.31
C ARG A 26 12.90 30.75 37.14
N ASP A 27 13.39 31.38 38.20
CA ASP A 27 14.62 32.15 38.18
C ASP A 27 15.85 31.22 38.04
N GLU A 28 15.81 30.03 38.64
CA GLU A 28 16.80 28.95 38.46
C GLU A 28 16.75 28.36 37.03
N LEU A 29 15.57 28.08 36.47
CA LEU A 29 15.42 27.67 35.05
C LEU A 29 15.82 28.79 34.07
N GLY A 30 15.60 30.04 34.45
CA GLY A 30 16.04 31.22 33.71
C GLY A 30 17.55 31.49 33.81
N SER A 31 18.24 30.87 34.77
CA SER A 31 19.63 31.20 35.11
C SER A 31 20.64 30.84 34.02
N VAL A 32 21.71 31.63 33.97
CA VAL A 32 22.88 31.38 33.10
C VAL A 32 23.43 29.97 33.32
N HIS A 33 23.56 29.50 34.56
CA HIS A 33 24.11 28.17 34.86
C HIS A 33 23.22 27.03 34.36
N PHE A 34 21.88 27.15 34.43
CA PHE A 34 21.00 26.13 33.87
C PHE A 34 21.11 26.07 32.34
N ARG A 35 21.16 27.22 31.67
CA ARG A 35 21.34 27.30 30.20
C ARG A 35 22.72 26.81 29.75
N GLN A 36 23.78 27.13 30.50
CA GLN A 36 25.13 26.57 30.30
C GLN A 36 25.12 25.04 30.40
N ALA A 37 24.55 24.48 31.48
CA ALA A 37 24.43 23.03 31.66
C ALA A 37 23.59 22.36 30.56
N ALA A 38 22.50 22.99 30.12
CA ALA A 38 21.69 22.51 29.00
C ALA A 38 22.48 22.50 27.68
N SER A 39 23.28 23.55 27.40
CA SER A 39 24.12 23.61 26.20
C SER A 39 25.13 22.46 26.16
N GLU A 40 25.76 22.14 27.29
CA GLU A 40 26.72 21.05 27.44
C GLU A 40 26.08 19.66 27.24
N VAL A 41 24.97 19.39 27.93
CA VAL A 41 24.29 18.09 27.85
C VAL A 41 23.77 17.82 26.43
N VAL A 42 23.13 18.81 25.79
CA VAL A 42 22.62 18.66 24.41
C VAL A 42 23.78 18.48 23.42
N SER A 43 24.87 19.25 23.56
CA SER A 43 26.03 19.14 22.67
C SER A 43 26.75 17.78 22.79
N SER A 44 26.78 17.21 24.00
CA SER A 44 27.41 15.89 24.27
C SER A 44 26.55 14.75 23.71
N ILE A 45 25.22 14.82 23.84
CA ILE A 45 24.30 13.84 23.24
C ILE A 45 24.32 13.91 21.69
N ALA A 46 24.43 15.11 21.13
CA ALA A 46 24.58 15.31 19.69
C ALA A 46 25.89 14.69 19.17
N ALA A 47 27.00 14.87 19.89
CA ALA A 47 28.26 14.18 19.61
C ALA A 47 28.09 12.65 19.68
N GLY A 48 27.42 12.12 20.72
CA GLY A 48 27.19 10.68 20.95
C GLY A 48 26.50 10.01 19.78
N THR A 49 25.40 10.64 19.36
CA THR A 49 24.59 10.19 18.23
C THR A 49 25.37 10.29 16.92
N SER A 50 26.10 11.40 16.71
CA SER A 50 26.92 11.58 15.50
C SER A 50 28.04 10.53 15.38
N GLY A 51 28.54 10.02 16.51
CA GLY A 51 29.67 9.09 16.60
C GLY A 51 29.34 7.61 16.46
N ALA A 52 28.14 7.18 16.86
CA ALA A 52 27.67 5.82 16.60
C ALA A 52 27.35 5.59 15.10
N VAL A 53 26.61 6.53 14.48
CA VAL A 53 26.18 6.46 13.05
C VAL A 53 27.39 6.42 12.13
N ALA A 54 28.25 7.41 12.30
CA ALA A 54 29.63 7.51 11.88
C ALA A 54 30.38 6.19 11.63
N TYR A 55 30.62 5.44 12.71
CA TYR A 55 31.38 4.20 12.65
C TYR A 55 30.60 3.07 12.00
N GLY A 56 29.28 3.03 12.18
CA GLY A 56 28.43 2.04 11.51
C GLY A 56 28.58 2.09 9.98
N LEU A 57 28.72 3.29 9.42
CA LEU A 57 28.91 3.51 7.98
C LEU A 57 30.33 3.13 7.51
N LEU A 58 31.38 3.53 8.22
CA LEU A 58 32.77 3.24 7.81
C LEU A 58 33.23 1.81 8.12
N SER A 59 32.78 1.20 9.22
CA SER A 59 33.12 -0.19 9.56
C SER A 59 32.52 -1.22 8.58
N ALA A 60 31.55 -0.81 7.77
CA ALA A 60 30.99 -1.62 6.69
C ALA A 60 31.80 -1.57 5.37
N SER A 61 32.58 -0.51 5.11
CA SER A 61 33.12 -0.19 3.77
C SER A 61 34.46 -0.84 3.39
N GLY A 62 34.77 -2.00 3.96
CA GLY A 62 36.00 -2.77 3.65
C GLY A 62 37.17 -2.54 4.61
N PRO A 63 38.36 -3.11 4.34
CA PRO A 63 39.47 -3.14 5.31
C PRO A 63 40.02 -1.75 5.64
N TYR A 64 40.24 -0.89 4.64
CA TYR A 64 40.67 0.50 4.87
C TYR A 64 39.58 1.34 5.55
N GLY A 65 38.30 1.11 5.19
CA GLY A 65 37.15 1.73 5.87
C GLY A 65 37.11 1.39 7.36
N LYS A 66 37.33 0.11 7.72
CA LYS A 66 37.43 -0.35 9.10
C LYS A 66 38.61 0.25 9.86
N ALA A 67 39.80 0.30 9.26
CA ALA A 67 40.98 0.91 9.87
C ALA A 67 40.77 2.41 10.18
N LEU A 68 40.07 3.12 9.29
CA LEU A 68 39.71 4.52 9.47
C LEU A 68 38.43 4.72 10.32
N SER A 69 37.60 3.71 10.49
CA SER A 69 36.29 3.87 11.14
C SER A 69 36.34 4.35 12.58
N ILE A 70 37.46 4.21 13.29
CA ILE A 70 37.65 4.71 14.66
C ILE A 70 38.31 6.10 14.69
N PRO A 71 39.45 6.39 14.02
CA PRO A 71 40.04 7.75 14.06
C PRO A 71 39.30 8.76 13.18
N VAL A 72 38.71 8.31 12.08
CA VAL A 72 37.83 9.18 11.29
C VAL A 72 36.54 9.32 12.06
N ALA A 73 36.00 8.27 12.68
CA ALA A 73 35.03 8.46 13.76
C ALA A 73 35.66 8.98 15.05
N MET A 74 36.47 10.05 15.00
CA MET A 74 36.94 10.87 16.14
C MET A 74 36.72 12.38 15.97
N LEU A 75 36.07 12.86 14.89
CA LEU A 75 36.10 14.29 14.48
C LEU A 75 34.73 15.01 14.42
N ALA A 76 33.68 14.44 13.83
CA ALA A 76 32.38 15.08 13.64
C ALA A 76 31.72 15.51 14.95
N GLY A 77 31.47 14.62 15.90
CA GLY A 77 31.15 14.88 17.30
C GLY A 77 32.07 15.85 18.03
N SER A 78 33.34 16.00 17.65
CA SER A 78 34.20 17.12 18.09
C SER A 78 33.63 18.43 17.59
N VAL A 79 33.42 18.52 16.28
CA VAL A 79 32.78 19.66 15.60
C VAL A 79 31.31 19.84 15.99
N THR A 80 30.61 18.79 16.43
CA THR A 80 29.19 18.80 16.78
C THR A 80 29.01 19.19 18.23
N LYS A 81 29.87 18.73 19.15
CA LYS A 81 29.90 19.27 20.52
C LYS A 81 30.28 20.75 20.48
N TYR A 82 31.38 21.10 19.81
CA TYR A 82 31.83 22.49 19.68
C TYR A 82 30.79 23.38 18.97
N GLY A 83 30.27 22.95 17.82
CA GLY A 83 29.31 23.71 17.02
C GLY A 83 27.92 23.80 17.65
N ALA A 84 27.40 22.71 18.25
CA ALA A 84 26.12 22.76 18.96
C ALA A 84 26.24 23.55 20.26
N LYS A 85 27.30 23.36 21.06
CA LYS A 85 27.53 24.19 22.26
C LYS A 85 27.63 25.66 21.88
N GLY A 86 28.45 26.01 20.88
CA GLY A 86 28.57 27.39 20.39
C GLY A 86 27.23 27.98 19.95
N GLY A 87 26.51 27.32 19.04
CA GLY A 87 25.21 27.80 18.55
C GLY A 87 24.12 27.86 19.63
N LEU A 88 24.15 26.98 20.63
CA LEU A 88 23.24 27.03 21.78
C LEU A 88 23.62 28.15 22.76
N GLN A 89 24.90 28.47 22.92
CA GLN A 89 25.33 29.58 23.77
C GLN A 89 25.02 30.92 23.08
N GLU A 90 25.31 31.07 21.79
CA GLU A 90 24.88 32.21 20.96
C GLU A 90 23.35 32.46 21.02
N ALA A 91 22.54 31.39 21.04
CA ALA A 91 21.09 31.51 21.03
C ALA A 91 20.44 31.71 22.43
N PHE A 92 21.15 31.39 23.52
CA PHE A 92 20.55 31.34 24.86
C PHE A 92 21.33 32.05 25.98
N LEU A 93 22.55 32.55 25.73
CA LEU A 93 23.41 33.24 26.69
C LEU A 93 23.94 34.56 26.11
N ASP A 94 24.10 35.58 26.98
CA ASP A 94 24.88 36.77 26.65
C ASP A 94 26.35 36.40 26.37
N ASP A 95 27.02 37.09 25.43
CA ASP A 95 28.39 36.83 24.98
C ASP A 95 29.40 36.62 26.12
N LYS A 96 29.24 37.38 27.21
CA LYS A 96 30.08 37.36 28.42
C LYS A 96 30.02 36.03 29.21
N ASP A 97 28.92 35.28 29.02
CA ASP A 97 28.58 34.05 29.75
C ASP A 97 28.84 32.79 28.88
N HIS A 98 29.37 32.96 27.66
CA HIS A 98 29.78 31.85 26.80
C HIS A 98 30.98 31.12 27.41
N THR A 99 30.95 29.79 27.36
CA THR A 99 31.97 28.89 27.94
C THR A 99 32.57 27.92 26.90
N LEU A 100 32.34 28.19 25.61
CA LEU A 100 32.91 27.43 24.51
C LEU A 100 34.44 27.56 24.49
N SER A 101 35.13 26.42 24.40
CA SER A 101 36.57 26.29 24.56
C SER A 101 37.16 25.24 23.62
N SER A 102 38.48 25.28 23.42
CA SER A 102 39.19 24.20 22.70
C SER A 102 39.11 22.85 23.41
N ALA A 103 38.79 22.83 24.72
CA ALA A 103 38.49 21.60 25.44
C ALA A 103 37.18 20.95 24.99
N ASP A 104 36.23 21.68 24.39
CA ASP A 104 34.98 21.12 23.89
C ASP A 104 35.13 20.36 22.58
N LEU A 105 36.16 20.70 21.78
CA LEU A 105 36.60 19.85 20.66
C LEU A 105 37.19 18.54 21.20
N ALA A 106 38.05 18.61 22.22
CA ALA A 106 38.66 17.42 22.83
C ALA A 106 37.62 16.54 23.54
N TRP A 107 36.68 17.13 24.29
CA TRP A 107 35.56 16.42 24.87
C TRP A 107 34.56 15.96 23.82
N GLY A 108 34.38 16.64 22.69
CA GLY A 108 33.57 16.13 21.59
C GLY A 108 34.22 14.97 20.81
N ALA A 109 35.56 14.92 20.82
CA ALA A 109 36.39 13.76 20.45
C ALA A 109 36.43 12.70 21.56
N VAL A 110 35.83 12.98 22.72
CA VAL A 110 35.51 12.04 23.78
C VAL A 110 33.99 12.11 24.08
N ASP A 111 33.11 12.46 23.10
CA ASP A 111 31.64 12.37 23.23
C ASP A 111 30.80 11.66 22.11
N GLY A 112 31.36 11.07 21.03
CA GLY A 112 30.79 10.07 20.08
C GLY A 112 30.91 8.49 20.21
N SER A 113 31.98 7.84 20.72
CA SER A 113 32.30 6.39 20.52
C SER A 113 32.11 5.43 21.72
N SER A 114 31.76 5.87 22.92
CA SER A 114 31.10 4.95 23.86
C SER A 114 29.70 4.64 23.35
N GLY A 115 29.13 5.54 22.52
CA GLY A 115 28.04 5.25 21.60
C GLY A 115 28.37 4.16 20.56
N ILE A 116 29.61 4.09 20.05
CA ILE A 116 30.08 2.94 19.27
C ILE A 116 30.14 1.68 20.15
N SER A 117 30.74 1.76 21.35
CA SER A 117 30.86 0.62 22.27
C SER A 117 29.49 0.04 22.65
N ALA A 118 28.51 0.91 22.92
CA ALA A 118 27.12 0.55 23.16
C ALA A 118 26.45 -0.04 21.91
N SER A 119 26.60 0.62 20.75
CA SER A 119 26.03 0.12 19.48
C SER A 119 26.58 -1.25 19.08
N LEU A 120 27.85 -1.53 19.36
CA LEU A 120 28.46 -2.84 19.09
C LEU A 120 27.85 -3.96 19.95
N ALA A 121 27.51 -3.69 21.22
CA ALA A 121 26.84 -4.65 22.09
C ALA A 121 25.44 -5.01 21.57
N ASP A 122 24.62 -4.00 21.26
CA ASP A 122 23.27 -4.17 20.72
C ASP A 122 23.26 -4.89 19.36
N GLN A 123 24.24 -4.60 18.50
CA GLN A 123 24.40 -5.29 17.23
C GLN A 123 24.83 -6.75 17.40
N GLY A 124 25.59 -7.10 18.44
CA GLY A 124 25.96 -8.49 18.75
C GLY A 124 24.72 -9.35 19.00
N ALA A 125 23.84 -8.89 19.89
CA ALA A 125 22.57 -9.56 20.20
C ALA A 125 21.64 -9.63 18.97
N SER A 126 21.46 -8.51 18.28
CA SER A 126 20.54 -8.42 17.13
C SER A 126 20.97 -9.29 15.95
N ARG A 127 22.28 -9.38 15.65
CA ARG A 127 22.80 -10.21 14.53
C ARG A 127 22.63 -11.71 14.80
N ALA A 128 22.74 -12.16 16.05
CA ALA A 128 22.51 -13.56 16.43
C ALA A 128 21.02 -13.93 16.25
N PHE A 129 20.11 -13.06 16.68
CA PHE A 129 18.66 -13.23 16.51
C PHE A 129 18.24 -13.25 15.04
N LEU A 130 18.68 -12.26 14.25
CA LEU A 130 18.31 -12.12 12.84
C LEU A 130 18.87 -13.24 11.94
N ARG A 131 20.09 -13.76 12.22
CA ARG A 131 20.67 -14.87 11.45
C ARG A 131 19.85 -16.16 11.55
N ASN A 132 19.21 -16.41 12.68
CA ASN A 132 18.48 -17.66 12.93
C ASN A 132 17.05 -17.65 12.35
N MET A 133 16.41 -16.49 12.19
CA MET A 133 15.10 -16.38 11.53
C MET A 133 15.21 -16.02 10.04
N GLY A 134 15.87 -14.91 9.70
CA GLY A 134 15.63 -14.23 8.42
C GLY A 134 16.09 -14.96 7.16
N ARG A 135 17.04 -15.90 7.27
CA ARG A 135 17.69 -16.52 6.10
C ARG A 135 17.10 -17.86 5.64
N LYS A 136 16.09 -18.39 6.33
CA LYS A 136 15.48 -19.69 6.02
C LYS A 136 14.03 -19.58 5.51
N GLU A 137 13.31 -18.52 5.89
CA GLU A 137 11.91 -18.29 5.55
C GLU A 137 11.69 -17.53 4.22
N LEU A 138 12.57 -16.58 3.87
CA LEU A 138 12.26 -15.50 2.89
C LEU A 138 12.77 -15.70 1.45
N GLY A 139 13.30 -16.89 1.12
CA GLY A 139 13.70 -17.25 -0.25
C GLY A 139 14.82 -16.39 -0.87
N ALA A 140 15.08 -16.61 -2.16
CA ALA A 140 16.20 -16.00 -2.89
C ALA A 140 15.78 -14.95 -3.96
N GLN A 141 14.51 -14.52 -3.96
CA GLN A 141 13.97 -13.56 -4.95
C GLN A 141 13.21 -12.36 -4.33
N THR A 142 13.33 -12.16 -3.01
CA THR A 142 12.70 -11.03 -2.31
C THR A 142 13.50 -9.74 -2.57
N SER A 143 12.84 -8.65 -2.98
CA SER A 143 13.52 -7.36 -3.21
C SER A 143 14.05 -6.78 -1.90
N LEU A 144 15.13 -5.98 -1.98
CA LEU A 144 15.73 -5.35 -0.80
C LEU A 144 14.69 -4.52 -0.03
N GLU A 145 13.88 -3.74 -0.74
CA GLU A 145 12.80 -2.91 -0.15
C GLU A 145 11.70 -3.75 0.51
N THR A 146 11.43 -4.96 0.00
CA THR A 146 10.47 -5.89 0.63
C THR A 146 11.05 -6.49 1.91
N ALA A 147 12.34 -6.84 1.92
CA ALA A 147 13.05 -7.30 3.10
C ALA A 147 13.22 -6.19 4.16
N GLU A 148 13.42 -4.94 3.73
CA GLU A 148 13.48 -3.76 4.60
C GLU A 148 12.11 -3.39 5.16
N LEU A 149 11.03 -3.45 4.36
CA LEU A 149 9.67 -3.24 4.84
C LEU A 149 9.27 -4.31 5.87
N ALA A 150 9.57 -5.59 5.59
CA ALA A 150 9.37 -6.67 6.55
C ALA A 150 10.24 -6.49 7.81
N GLY A 151 11.49 -6.05 7.68
CA GLY A 151 12.38 -5.74 8.80
C GLY A 151 11.85 -4.56 9.65
N LYS A 152 11.30 -3.53 9.02
CA LYS A 152 10.70 -2.37 9.67
C LYS A 152 9.40 -2.75 10.40
N GLN A 153 8.55 -3.58 9.78
CA GLN A 153 7.36 -4.15 10.40
C GLN A 153 7.69 -5.12 11.55
N LEU A 154 8.81 -5.85 11.49
CA LEU A 154 9.34 -6.64 12.60
C LEU A 154 9.81 -5.75 13.78
N VAL A 155 10.45 -4.61 13.51
CA VAL A 155 10.79 -3.59 14.52
C VAL A 155 9.53 -2.90 15.09
N GLU A 156 8.45 -2.84 14.32
CA GLU A 156 7.13 -2.37 14.77
C GLU A 156 6.33 -3.46 15.52
N GLY A 157 6.77 -4.72 15.44
CA GLY A 157 6.11 -5.92 15.96
C GLY A 157 6.15 -6.12 17.48
N HIS A 158 5.24 -5.45 18.19
CA HIS A 158 4.54 -5.88 19.42
C HIS A 158 5.29 -6.34 20.70
N ALA A 159 6.59 -6.61 20.69
CA ALA A 159 7.35 -7.00 21.89
C ALA A 159 8.42 -5.97 22.29
N TRP A 160 9.33 -5.62 21.37
CA TRP A 160 10.55 -4.88 21.72
C TRP A 160 10.31 -3.41 22.10
N LYS A 161 9.31 -2.75 21.48
CA LYS A 161 8.99 -1.35 21.74
C LYS A 161 8.62 -1.06 23.21
N GLY A 162 8.02 -2.00 23.93
CA GLY A 162 7.67 -1.81 25.35
C GLY A 162 8.89 -1.68 26.26
N ILE A 163 9.97 -2.40 25.95
CA ILE A 163 11.25 -2.33 26.68
C ILE A 163 11.94 -0.99 26.36
N GLN A 164 12.02 -0.63 25.07
CA GLN A 164 12.63 0.65 24.66
C GLN A 164 11.89 1.88 25.21
N TYR A 165 10.55 1.85 25.27
CA TYR A 165 9.73 3.00 25.71
C TYR A 165 10.01 3.43 27.15
N ASN A 166 10.15 2.46 28.06
CA ASN A 166 10.47 2.73 29.46
C ASN A 166 11.93 3.11 29.67
N VAL A 167 12.86 2.50 28.92
CA VAL A 167 14.31 2.79 29.02
C VAL A 167 14.62 4.20 28.49
N PHE A 168 14.15 4.58 27.30
CA PHE A 168 14.46 5.91 26.74
C PHE A 168 13.84 7.06 27.53
N ARG A 169 12.59 6.91 28.01
CA ARG A 169 11.94 7.94 28.83
C ARG A 169 12.47 7.99 30.27
N GLY A 170 12.92 6.86 30.82
CA GLY A 170 13.55 6.80 32.14
C GLY A 170 14.95 7.41 32.18
N LEU A 171 15.74 7.26 31.11
CA LEU A 171 17.12 7.76 31.05
C LEU A 171 17.25 9.24 30.64
N ALA A 172 16.29 9.81 29.89
CA ALA A 172 16.45 11.13 29.24
C ALA A 172 15.73 12.31 29.94
N GLY A 173 14.97 12.08 31.02
CA GLY A 173 14.54 13.11 31.98
C GLY A 173 13.80 14.35 31.45
N GLY A 174 12.47 14.30 31.40
CA GLY A 174 11.62 15.51 31.30
C GLY A 174 11.69 16.23 29.94
N ALA A 175 11.93 17.55 29.98
CA ALA A 175 11.75 18.47 28.84
C ALA A 175 12.41 18.00 27.53
N ALA A 176 13.70 17.62 27.57
CA ALA A 176 14.45 17.21 26.39
C ALA A 176 13.94 15.89 25.78
N GLY A 177 13.57 14.93 26.63
CA GLY A 177 12.94 13.67 26.20
C GLY A 177 11.56 13.88 25.58
N SER A 178 10.74 14.77 26.15
CA SER A 178 9.45 15.18 25.57
C SER A 178 9.63 15.92 24.25
N ALA A 179 10.51 16.92 24.18
CA ALA A 179 10.79 17.69 22.96
C ALA A 179 11.21 16.79 21.80
N THR A 180 12.18 15.89 22.05
CA THR A 180 12.70 14.97 21.04
C THR A 180 11.60 14.01 20.55
N TRP A 181 10.83 13.41 21.45
CA TRP A 181 9.71 12.53 21.07
C TRP A 181 8.60 13.28 20.31
N SER A 182 8.16 14.41 20.86
CA SER A 182 7.05 15.21 20.31
C SER A 182 7.40 15.74 18.92
N THR A 183 8.66 16.14 18.69
CA THR A 183 9.10 16.62 17.36
C THR A 183 8.86 15.59 16.26
N PHE A 184 9.07 14.29 16.52
CA PHE A 184 8.75 13.24 15.54
C PHE A 184 7.24 12.92 15.48
N HIS A 185 6.54 12.98 16.62
CA HIS A 185 5.12 12.65 16.74
C HIS A 185 4.20 13.74 16.18
N GLU A 186 4.29 14.99 16.65
CA GLU A 186 3.46 16.11 16.16
C GLU A 186 3.81 16.50 14.71
N THR A 187 4.99 16.11 14.18
CA THR A 187 5.27 16.18 12.72
C THR A 187 4.55 15.09 11.94
N HIS A 188 4.36 13.89 12.52
CA HIS A 188 3.65 12.77 11.90
C HIS A 188 2.13 12.94 11.95
N ASP A 189 1.58 13.31 13.11
CA ASP A 189 0.13 13.44 13.31
C ASP A 189 -0.45 14.64 12.54
N ASN A 190 0.30 15.73 12.42
CA ASN A 190 -0.07 16.88 11.57
C ASN A 190 0.51 16.77 10.14
N TRP A 191 1.12 15.64 9.73
CA TRP A 191 1.79 15.48 8.43
C TRP A 191 0.90 15.79 7.22
N ASN A 192 -0.37 15.40 7.28
CA ASN A 192 -1.33 15.70 6.21
C ASN A 192 -1.71 17.19 6.17
N GLN A 193 -1.69 17.88 7.31
CA GLN A 193 -1.90 19.32 7.39
C GLN A 193 -0.64 20.11 6.96
N ILE A 194 0.56 19.63 7.30
CA ILE A 194 1.85 20.15 6.79
C ILE A 194 1.92 20.04 5.26
N LYS A 195 1.32 19.00 4.67
CA LYS A 195 1.22 18.84 3.21
C LYS A 195 0.25 19.83 2.56
N SER A 196 -0.95 20.02 3.13
CA SER A 196 -2.02 20.83 2.51
C SER A 196 -1.98 22.31 2.86
N ASN A 197 -1.56 22.67 4.07
CA ASN A 197 -1.35 24.04 4.53
C ASN A 197 -0.07 24.08 5.40
N PRO A 198 1.12 24.25 4.78
CA PRO A 198 2.39 24.11 5.47
C PRO A 198 2.60 25.08 6.63
N VAL A 199 2.07 26.31 6.55
CA VAL A 199 2.27 27.33 7.60
C VAL A 199 1.50 26.95 8.86
N ASP A 200 0.20 26.68 8.75
CA ASP A 200 -0.62 26.29 9.90
C ASP A 200 -0.27 24.88 10.41
N GLY A 201 0.15 23.98 9.51
CA GLY A 201 0.66 22.65 9.88
C GLY A 201 1.93 22.74 10.73
N ILE A 202 2.94 23.51 10.28
CA ILE A 202 4.19 23.71 11.03
C ILE A 202 3.96 24.49 12.32
N ALA A 203 3.09 25.51 12.31
CA ALA A 203 2.71 26.24 13.51
C ALA A 203 1.99 25.34 14.53
N SER A 204 1.11 24.45 14.07
CA SER A 204 0.43 23.44 14.92
C SER A 204 1.44 22.46 15.51
N THR A 205 2.36 21.92 14.70
CA THR A 205 3.44 21.04 15.17
C THR A 205 4.34 21.73 16.19
N LEU A 206 4.83 22.94 15.92
CA LEU A 206 5.68 23.69 16.86
C LEU A 206 4.94 24.04 18.16
N THR A 207 3.63 24.31 18.08
CA THR A 207 2.78 24.52 19.26
C THR A 207 2.61 23.23 20.06
N GLY A 208 2.36 22.09 19.40
CA GLY A 208 2.28 20.78 20.04
C GLY A 208 3.60 20.38 20.72
N VAL A 209 4.72 20.55 20.03
CA VAL A 209 6.07 20.33 20.58
C VAL A 209 6.35 21.27 21.76
N GLY A 210 5.98 22.54 21.65
CA GLY A 210 6.13 23.52 22.73
C GLY A 210 5.31 23.13 23.97
N ILE A 211 4.07 22.70 23.79
CA ILE A 211 3.19 22.22 24.86
C ILE A 211 3.74 20.95 25.50
N ASP A 212 4.13 19.94 24.71
CA ASP A 212 4.71 18.68 25.21
C ASP A 212 6.03 18.89 25.95
N THR A 213 6.86 19.82 25.47
CA THR A 213 8.12 20.21 26.09
C THR A 213 7.88 20.94 27.41
N ALA A 214 6.95 21.91 27.43
CA ALA A 214 6.59 22.64 28.64
C ALA A 214 5.94 21.74 29.69
N ILE A 215 5.08 20.80 29.28
CA ILE A 215 4.53 19.76 30.16
C ILE A 215 5.67 18.87 30.67
N GLY A 216 6.57 18.40 29.79
CA GLY A 216 7.73 17.58 30.16
C GLY A 216 8.69 18.27 31.14
N ALA A 217 8.83 19.59 31.04
CA ALA A 217 9.58 20.43 31.98
C ALA A 217 8.85 20.54 33.32
N ALA A 218 7.60 21.01 33.32
CA ALA A 218 6.82 21.29 34.53
C ALA A 218 6.48 20.04 35.37
N THR A 219 6.63 18.84 34.79
CA THR A 219 6.26 17.56 35.42
C THR A 219 7.44 16.63 35.69
N GLY A 220 8.68 17.10 35.53
CA GLY A 220 9.89 16.45 36.05
C GLY A 220 10.10 14.99 35.60
N GLY A 221 9.71 14.64 34.36
CA GLY A 221 9.83 13.29 33.81
C GLY A 221 8.82 12.27 34.37
N VAL A 222 8.70 12.15 35.69
CA VAL A 222 7.84 11.16 36.37
C VAL A 222 6.35 11.48 36.16
N PHE A 223 5.93 12.72 36.44
CA PHE A 223 4.55 13.15 36.14
C PHE A 223 4.34 13.40 34.64
N GLY A 224 5.40 13.59 33.84
CA GLY A 224 5.32 13.64 32.38
C GLY A 224 5.01 12.27 31.77
N GLY A 225 5.56 11.21 32.38
CA GLY A 225 5.11 9.84 32.21
C GLY A 225 3.64 9.68 32.58
N GLY A 226 3.21 10.22 33.73
CA GLY A 226 1.81 10.22 34.17
C GLY A 226 0.84 10.95 33.21
N LEU A 227 1.16 12.16 32.76
CA LEU A 227 0.33 12.92 31.83
C LEU A 227 0.35 12.29 30.42
N THR A 228 1.47 11.70 29.99
CA THR A 228 1.45 10.88 28.76
C THR A 228 0.67 9.59 28.97
N ALA A 229 0.66 8.99 30.17
CA ALA A 229 -0.17 7.82 30.47
C ALA A 229 -1.67 8.17 30.58
N LEU A 230 -2.01 9.45 30.79
CA LEU A 230 -3.36 10.00 30.64
C LEU A 230 -3.68 10.31 29.16
N ARG A 231 -2.77 10.95 28.41
CA ARG A 231 -2.94 11.28 26.96
C ARG A 231 -2.89 10.05 26.05
N ARG A 232 -2.15 9.02 26.44
CA ARG A 232 -2.18 7.64 25.91
C ARG A 232 -2.96 6.70 26.82
N SER A 233 -3.82 7.17 27.72
CA SER A 233 -4.68 6.25 28.48
C SER A 233 -5.50 5.34 27.55
N PRO A 234 -6.03 5.77 26.38
CA PRO A 234 -6.76 4.86 25.49
C PRO A 234 -5.87 3.79 24.82
N GLU A 235 -4.58 4.04 24.65
CA GLU A 235 -3.63 3.05 24.12
C GLU A 235 -3.08 2.15 25.23
N ILE A 236 -2.62 2.73 26.34
CA ILE A 236 -2.00 1.99 27.45
C ILE A 236 -3.08 1.22 28.20
N VAL A 237 -4.15 1.88 28.68
CA VAL A 237 -5.30 1.19 29.28
C VAL A 237 -5.99 0.31 28.23
N GLY A 238 -6.01 0.68 26.94
CA GLY A 238 -6.52 -0.20 25.88
C GLY A 238 -5.75 -1.53 25.77
N ARG A 239 -4.42 -1.49 25.61
CA ARG A 239 -3.55 -2.68 25.53
C ARG A 239 -3.47 -3.43 26.87
N THR A 240 -3.42 -2.71 27.99
CA THR A 240 -3.35 -3.31 29.33
C THR A 240 -4.68 -3.94 29.73
N MET A 241 -5.84 -3.35 29.43
CA MET A 241 -7.15 -4.00 29.64
C MET A 241 -7.37 -5.16 28.66
N ALA A 242 -6.88 -5.07 27.43
CA ALA A 242 -6.87 -6.21 26.51
C ALA A 242 -6.06 -7.40 27.08
N GLY A 243 -4.90 -7.13 27.70
CA GLY A 243 -4.11 -8.15 28.40
C GLY A 243 -4.75 -8.65 29.71
N ILE A 244 -5.28 -7.75 30.54
CA ILE A 244 -5.82 -8.06 31.88
C ILE A 244 -7.19 -8.75 31.82
N LYS A 245 -8.09 -8.35 30.91
CA LYS A 245 -9.35 -9.08 30.70
C LYS A 245 -9.14 -10.50 30.16
N GLY A 246 -7.93 -10.78 29.65
CA GLY A 246 -7.57 -12.04 29.04
C GLY A 246 -8.14 -12.19 27.62
N ASP A 247 -7.43 -12.98 26.82
CA ASP A 247 -7.76 -13.22 25.42
C ASP A 247 -9.15 -13.90 25.23
N GLN A 248 -9.70 -14.51 26.28
CA GLN A 248 -11.02 -15.15 26.32
C GLN A 248 -12.22 -14.16 26.32
N SER A 249 -11.98 -12.85 26.50
CA SER A 249 -13.04 -11.88 26.85
C SER A 249 -13.68 -11.10 25.69
N TYR A 250 -13.27 -11.37 24.45
CA TYR A 250 -13.73 -10.65 23.25
C TYR A 250 -14.33 -11.61 22.23
N LEU A 251 -15.35 -11.14 21.48
CA LEU A 251 -15.78 -11.79 20.25
C LEU A 251 -14.67 -11.68 19.19
N LYS A 252 -14.41 -12.77 18.45
CA LYS A 252 -13.38 -12.80 17.41
C LYS A 252 -13.76 -13.70 16.24
N MET A 253 -13.19 -13.40 15.08
CA MET A 253 -13.15 -14.31 13.95
C MET A 253 -11.87 -14.17 13.14
N ASN A 254 -11.52 -15.20 12.38
CA ASN A 254 -10.51 -15.14 11.34
C ASN A 254 -11.21 -15.10 9.97
N GLU A 255 -11.18 -13.96 9.30
CA GLU A 255 -11.66 -13.83 7.94
C GLU A 255 -10.52 -14.08 6.95
N PHE A 256 -10.68 -15.07 6.08
CA PHE A 256 -9.79 -15.33 4.95
C PHE A 256 -10.34 -14.68 3.69
N VAL A 257 -9.53 -13.93 2.95
CA VAL A 257 -9.99 -13.21 1.75
C VAL A 257 -9.03 -13.43 0.58
N ILE A 258 -9.63 -13.65 -0.60
CA ILE A 258 -9.02 -13.33 -1.90
C ILE A 258 -9.91 -12.34 -2.65
N ASN A 259 -9.32 -11.62 -3.58
CA ASN A 259 -9.96 -10.70 -4.49
C ASN A 259 -9.22 -10.79 -5.84
N ASP A 260 -9.87 -10.42 -6.94
CA ASP A 260 -9.20 -10.19 -8.22
C ASP A 260 -8.32 -11.37 -8.67
N PHE A 261 -8.76 -12.62 -8.48
CA PHE A 261 -7.97 -13.77 -8.92
C PHE A 261 -8.13 -14.08 -10.42
N HIS A 262 -9.08 -13.43 -11.10
CA HIS A 262 -9.15 -13.32 -12.56
C HIS A 262 -9.02 -14.69 -13.26
N SER A 263 -9.83 -15.69 -12.89
CA SER A 263 -9.79 -17.05 -13.47
C SER A 263 -8.42 -17.76 -13.43
N ASN A 264 -7.50 -17.37 -12.53
CA ASN A 264 -6.19 -18.02 -12.38
C ASN A 264 -6.24 -19.38 -11.65
N LEU A 265 -6.87 -20.37 -12.30
CA LEU A 265 -7.01 -21.74 -11.80
C LEU A 265 -5.68 -22.42 -11.45
N ASP A 266 -4.58 -22.08 -12.14
CA ASP A 266 -3.22 -22.61 -11.85
C ASP A 266 -2.68 -22.17 -10.45
N ARG A 267 -3.41 -21.31 -9.71
CA ARG A 267 -3.11 -20.89 -8.31
C ARG A 267 -4.11 -21.35 -7.23
N LEU A 268 -5.32 -21.77 -7.60
CA LEU A 268 -6.33 -22.17 -6.60
C LEU A 268 -5.90 -23.38 -5.73
N PRO A 269 -5.20 -24.41 -6.24
CA PRO A 269 -4.71 -25.51 -5.41
C PRO A 269 -3.73 -25.08 -4.30
N GLN A 270 -2.85 -24.12 -4.56
CA GLN A 270 -1.88 -23.59 -3.60
C GLN A 270 -2.57 -22.67 -2.59
N LEU A 271 -3.55 -21.87 -3.05
CA LEU A 271 -4.46 -21.12 -2.17
C LEU A 271 -5.21 -22.06 -1.23
N LYS A 272 -5.74 -23.19 -1.72
CA LYS A 272 -6.41 -24.18 -0.88
C LYS A 272 -5.49 -24.73 0.21
N THR A 273 -4.30 -25.22 -0.13
CA THR A 273 -3.37 -25.77 0.87
C THR A 273 -2.99 -24.73 1.93
N LYS A 274 -2.82 -23.46 1.55
CA LYS A 274 -2.58 -22.38 2.53
C LYS A 274 -3.85 -22.09 3.35
N LEU A 275 -5.03 -22.03 2.75
CA LEU A 275 -6.30 -21.80 3.44
C LEU A 275 -6.60 -22.90 4.45
N ASP A 276 -6.40 -24.17 4.10
CA ASP A 276 -6.58 -25.32 4.99
C ASP A 276 -5.64 -25.22 6.21
N GLU A 277 -4.36 -24.88 5.99
CA GLU A 277 -3.37 -24.67 7.07
C GLU A 277 -3.83 -23.55 8.03
N ARG A 278 -4.21 -22.38 7.50
CA ARG A 278 -4.61 -21.24 8.34
C ARG A 278 -5.97 -21.48 9.03
N THR A 279 -6.88 -22.19 8.37
CA THR A 279 -8.18 -22.60 8.94
C THR A 279 -7.99 -23.60 10.08
N ALA A 280 -7.09 -24.59 9.92
CA ALA A 280 -6.73 -25.52 10.99
C ALA A 280 -6.12 -24.80 12.21
N VAL A 281 -5.26 -23.79 11.99
CA VAL A 281 -4.72 -22.93 13.07
C VAL A 281 -5.80 -22.09 13.75
N SER A 282 -6.87 -21.72 13.04
CA SER A 282 -8.03 -21.00 13.59
C SER A 282 -8.87 -21.92 14.48
N ALA A 283 -9.24 -23.09 13.95
CA ALA A 283 -9.98 -24.12 14.67
C ALA A 283 -9.25 -24.63 15.93
N ALA A 284 -7.93 -24.85 15.85
CA ALA A 284 -7.10 -25.26 16.99
C ALA A 284 -7.00 -24.20 18.11
N ARG A 285 -7.45 -22.96 17.85
CA ARG A 285 -7.56 -21.87 18.83
C ARG A 285 -9.00 -21.61 19.29
N GLY A 286 -9.98 -22.37 18.80
CA GLY A 286 -11.40 -22.13 19.03
C GLY A 286 -11.93 -20.85 18.37
N VAL A 287 -11.22 -20.28 17.40
CA VAL A 287 -11.63 -19.05 16.71
C VAL A 287 -12.36 -19.42 15.43
N SER A 288 -13.64 -19.02 15.31
CA SER A 288 -14.42 -19.18 14.08
C SER A 288 -13.74 -18.52 12.90
N SER A 289 -13.81 -19.16 11.73
CA SER A 289 -13.24 -18.63 10.50
C SER A 289 -14.12 -18.86 9.28
N GLU A 290 -14.03 -17.96 8.31
CA GLU A 290 -14.72 -18.07 7.02
C GLU A 290 -13.80 -17.65 5.87
N PHE A 291 -14.08 -18.15 4.66
CA PHE A 291 -13.37 -17.79 3.44
C PHE A 291 -14.29 -16.99 2.51
N ASN A 292 -13.87 -15.79 2.15
CA ASN A 292 -14.64 -14.81 1.39
C ASN A 292 -13.92 -14.42 0.08
N VAL A 293 -14.69 -14.08 -0.95
CA VAL A 293 -14.19 -13.63 -2.26
C VAL A 293 -14.75 -12.23 -2.56
N ALA A 294 -13.86 -11.23 -2.62
CA ALA A 294 -14.23 -9.83 -2.81
C ALA A 294 -14.22 -9.42 -4.31
N GLY A 295 -15.01 -10.13 -5.12
CA GLY A 295 -15.20 -9.87 -6.55
C GLY A 295 -14.02 -10.24 -7.46
N ASP A 296 -14.27 -10.16 -8.77
CA ASP A 296 -13.34 -10.52 -9.86
C ASP A 296 -12.70 -11.90 -9.67
N ALA A 297 -13.57 -12.89 -9.45
CA ALA A 297 -13.24 -14.30 -9.57
C ALA A 297 -13.08 -14.71 -11.03
N LEU A 298 -13.80 -14.05 -11.94
CA LEU A 298 -13.93 -14.38 -13.36
C LEU A 298 -13.15 -13.43 -14.28
N SER A 299 -12.95 -13.88 -15.54
CA SER A 299 -12.25 -13.16 -16.62
C SER A 299 -10.77 -12.87 -16.37
N GLY A 300 -10.07 -12.29 -17.34
CA GLY A 300 -8.68 -11.84 -17.21
C GLY A 300 -7.58 -12.89 -17.44
N HIS A 301 -7.83 -14.18 -17.24
CA HIS A 301 -6.96 -15.29 -17.73
C HIS A 301 -7.67 -16.11 -18.83
N VAL A 302 -6.89 -16.73 -19.73
CA VAL A 302 -7.42 -17.55 -20.85
C VAL A 302 -8.40 -18.63 -20.39
N ASN A 303 -8.21 -19.16 -19.18
CA ASN A 303 -9.00 -20.24 -18.62
C ASN A 303 -10.51 -19.97 -18.69
N PHE A 304 -10.93 -18.71 -18.46
CA PHE A 304 -12.33 -18.30 -18.38
C PHE A 304 -13.18 -18.72 -19.60
N ALA A 305 -12.59 -18.70 -20.81
CA ALA A 305 -13.28 -19.08 -22.02
C ALA A 305 -13.58 -20.59 -22.12
N TYR A 306 -12.78 -21.42 -21.44
CA TYR A 306 -12.83 -22.88 -21.46
C TYR A 306 -13.53 -23.48 -20.23
N THR A 307 -13.71 -22.70 -19.17
CA THR A 307 -14.31 -23.13 -17.89
C THR A 307 -15.83 -23.04 -17.87
N ARG A 308 -16.46 -23.18 -19.05
CA ARG A 308 -17.90 -23.03 -19.28
C ARG A 308 -18.45 -21.68 -18.80
N GLY A 309 -17.61 -20.64 -18.92
CA GLY A 309 -17.94 -19.27 -18.51
C GLY A 309 -17.97 -19.08 -16.99
N GLY A 310 -16.94 -19.57 -16.29
CA GLY A 310 -16.77 -19.35 -14.85
C GLY A 310 -17.34 -20.44 -13.93
N GLU A 311 -17.81 -21.56 -14.48
CA GLU A 311 -18.40 -22.66 -13.70
C GLU A 311 -17.34 -23.40 -12.87
N VAL A 312 -16.18 -23.67 -13.47
CA VAL A 312 -15.08 -24.41 -12.83
C VAL A 312 -14.45 -23.59 -11.71
N GLU A 313 -14.32 -22.27 -11.88
CA GLU A 313 -13.86 -21.31 -10.89
C GLU A 313 -14.77 -21.35 -9.66
N ASN A 314 -16.08 -21.16 -9.84
CA ASN A 314 -17.03 -21.12 -8.72
C ASN A 314 -17.19 -22.49 -8.04
N GLN A 315 -17.12 -23.60 -8.80
CA GLN A 315 -17.03 -24.94 -8.21
C GLN A 315 -15.71 -25.17 -7.45
N ALA A 316 -14.59 -24.63 -7.91
CA ALA A 316 -13.31 -24.72 -7.21
C ALA A 316 -13.34 -23.94 -5.89
N LEU A 317 -13.90 -22.73 -5.89
CA LEU A 317 -14.10 -21.93 -4.67
C LEU A 317 -15.05 -22.62 -3.68
N ALA A 318 -16.15 -23.20 -4.15
CA ALA A 318 -17.05 -24.00 -3.31
C ALA A 318 -16.30 -25.18 -2.65
N ARG A 319 -15.47 -25.90 -3.40
CA ARG A 319 -14.57 -26.97 -2.89
C ARG A 319 -13.47 -26.47 -1.94
N MET A 320 -13.16 -25.17 -1.93
CA MET A 320 -12.27 -24.52 -0.97
C MET A 320 -12.99 -24.10 0.33
N GLY A 321 -14.31 -24.31 0.45
CA GLY A 321 -15.08 -23.89 1.61
C GLY A 321 -15.47 -22.40 1.58
N LEU A 322 -15.69 -21.85 0.38
CA LEU A 322 -16.25 -20.50 0.20
C LEU A 322 -17.48 -20.29 1.09
N LYS A 323 -17.57 -19.09 1.66
CA LYS A 323 -18.66 -18.68 2.55
C LYS A 323 -19.45 -17.50 1.98
N ASN A 324 -18.77 -16.42 1.60
CA ASN A 324 -19.39 -15.23 1.01
C ASN A 324 -18.66 -14.84 -0.27
N ILE A 325 -19.40 -14.50 -1.31
CA ILE A 325 -18.88 -13.94 -2.55
C ILE A 325 -19.74 -12.74 -2.97
N ILE A 326 -19.09 -11.67 -3.44
CA ILE A 326 -19.72 -10.58 -4.20
C ILE A 326 -19.32 -10.72 -5.67
N PRO A 327 -20.13 -10.24 -6.63
CA PRO A 327 -19.62 -9.94 -7.96
C PRO A 327 -18.68 -8.73 -7.91
N GLY A 328 -17.69 -8.70 -8.78
CA GLY A 328 -16.99 -7.51 -9.23
C GLY A 328 -17.56 -7.01 -10.56
N ASN A 329 -16.75 -6.26 -11.32
CA ASN A 329 -17.14 -5.79 -12.65
C ASN A 329 -16.94 -6.86 -13.74
N HIS A 330 -15.99 -7.78 -13.57
CA HIS A 330 -15.73 -8.84 -14.57
C HIS A 330 -16.66 -10.08 -14.44
N GLU A 331 -17.47 -10.19 -13.38
CA GLU A 331 -18.40 -11.32 -13.19
C GLU A 331 -19.48 -11.46 -14.28
N TYR A 332 -19.68 -10.43 -15.12
CA TYR A 332 -20.63 -10.41 -16.22
C TYR A 332 -20.01 -10.62 -17.61
N ASP A 333 -18.67 -10.74 -17.69
CA ASP A 333 -17.98 -11.02 -18.95
C ASP A 333 -18.45 -12.34 -19.58
N ALA A 334 -18.33 -12.48 -20.88
CA ALA A 334 -18.44 -13.74 -21.60
C ALA A 334 -17.25 -13.92 -22.53
N ALA A 335 -17.05 -15.13 -23.05
CA ALA A 335 -15.93 -15.46 -23.93
C ALA A 335 -15.82 -14.45 -25.09
N GLY A 336 -14.72 -13.70 -25.11
CA GLY A 336 -14.48 -12.63 -26.08
C GLY A 336 -15.13 -11.26 -25.78
N GLY A 337 -15.33 -10.89 -24.52
CA GLY A 337 -15.54 -9.47 -24.15
C GLY A 337 -16.92 -8.89 -24.39
N LYS A 338 -17.94 -9.74 -24.60
CA LYS A 338 -19.34 -9.33 -24.47
C LYS A 338 -19.76 -9.43 -23.01
N PHE A 339 -20.48 -8.44 -22.50
CA PHE A 339 -21.16 -8.55 -21.21
C PHE A 339 -22.48 -9.30 -21.41
N ILE A 340 -22.70 -10.37 -20.64
CA ILE A 340 -23.94 -11.17 -20.65
C ILE A 340 -24.39 -11.36 -19.18
N PRO A 341 -25.12 -10.40 -18.60
CA PRO A 341 -25.59 -10.46 -17.21
C PRO A 341 -26.32 -11.75 -16.86
N GLU A 342 -27.08 -12.31 -17.81
CA GLU A 342 -27.85 -13.56 -17.69
C GLU A 342 -26.98 -14.81 -17.52
N ARG A 343 -25.69 -14.77 -17.90
CA ARG A 343 -24.76 -15.90 -17.73
C ARG A 343 -24.51 -16.19 -16.24
N TYR A 344 -24.22 -15.15 -15.47
CA TYR A 344 -23.77 -15.30 -14.07
C TYR A 344 -24.78 -16.03 -13.16
N PRO A 345 -26.09 -15.72 -13.16
CA PRO A 345 -27.06 -16.49 -12.36
C PRO A 345 -27.22 -17.93 -12.87
N THR A 346 -27.12 -18.17 -14.18
CA THR A 346 -27.19 -19.52 -14.77
C THR A 346 -26.03 -20.41 -14.28
N VAL A 347 -24.84 -19.83 -14.10
CA VAL A 347 -23.67 -20.53 -13.54
C VAL A 347 -23.76 -20.67 -12.02
N MET A 348 -24.24 -19.65 -11.31
CA MET A 348 -24.28 -19.64 -9.85
C MET A 348 -25.44 -20.46 -9.25
N GLU A 349 -26.61 -20.52 -9.90
CA GLU A 349 -27.79 -21.19 -9.33
C GLU A 349 -27.55 -22.67 -8.97
N PRO A 350 -26.96 -23.53 -9.85
CA PRO A 350 -26.67 -24.92 -9.48
C PRO A 350 -25.68 -25.02 -8.33
N ILE A 351 -24.63 -24.20 -8.35
CA ILE A 351 -23.57 -24.20 -7.33
C ILE A 351 -24.14 -23.81 -5.96
N LEU A 352 -24.99 -22.78 -5.90
CA LEU A 352 -25.67 -22.34 -4.67
C LEU A 352 -26.73 -23.34 -4.18
N LYS A 353 -27.38 -24.10 -5.07
CA LYS A 353 -28.29 -25.20 -4.71
C LYS A 353 -27.55 -26.37 -4.06
N GLU A 354 -26.38 -26.72 -4.58
CA GLU A 354 -25.50 -27.76 -4.01
C GLU A 354 -24.77 -27.29 -2.74
N ASN A 355 -24.54 -25.98 -2.61
CA ASN A 355 -23.76 -25.36 -1.54
C ASN A 355 -24.56 -24.26 -0.80
N PRO A 356 -25.67 -24.59 -0.12
CA PRO A 356 -26.55 -23.60 0.52
C PRO A 356 -25.90 -22.83 1.69
N GLN A 357 -24.68 -23.21 2.10
CA GLN A 357 -23.86 -22.44 3.03
C GLN A 357 -23.25 -21.17 2.41
N ILE A 358 -23.17 -21.08 1.07
CA ILE A 358 -22.59 -19.93 0.34
C ILE A 358 -23.64 -18.81 0.22
N SER A 359 -23.23 -17.57 0.48
CA SER A 359 -24.04 -16.39 0.18
C SER A 359 -23.42 -15.58 -0.95
N LEU A 360 -24.20 -15.38 -2.02
CA LEU A 360 -23.92 -14.41 -3.07
C LEU A 360 -24.50 -13.06 -2.64
N LEU A 361 -23.64 -12.07 -2.43
CA LEU A 361 -23.99 -10.79 -1.83
C LEU A 361 -23.98 -9.66 -2.86
N ASN A 362 -24.98 -8.79 -2.77
CA ASN A 362 -25.14 -7.56 -3.55
C ASN A 362 -26.18 -6.67 -2.85
N ALA A 363 -25.75 -5.51 -2.34
CA ALA A 363 -26.64 -4.51 -1.75
C ALA A 363 -26.99 -3.36 -2.71
N ASN A 364 -26.12 -3.02 -3.66
CA ASN A 364 -26.17 -1.74 -4.39
C ASN A 364 -26.26 -1.85 -5.92
N LEU A 365 -26.56 -3.03 -6.47
CA LEU A 365 -26.95 -3.20 -7.88
C LEU A 365 -28.45 -3.54 -7.97
N ASP A 366 -29.22 -2.73 -8.70
CA ASP A 366 -30.62 -2.98 -9.04
C ASP A 366 -30.70 -4.11 -10.08
N LEU A 367 -31.16 -5.27 -9.62
CA LEU A 367 -31.35 -6.47 -10.44
C LEU A 367 -32.83 -6.69 -10.83
N SER A 368 -33.70 -5.68 -10.70
CA SER A 368 -35.13 -5.80 -11.05
C SER A 368 -35.38 -6.19 -12.51
N ALA A 369 -34.47 -5.84 -13.41
CA ALA A 369 -34.48 -6.25 -14.82
C ALA A 369 -34.07 -7.73 -15.03
N TYR A 370 -33.53 -8.41 -14.01
CA TYR A 370 -33.02 -9.78 -14.05
C TYR A 370 -33.59 -10.63 -12.89
N PRO A 371 -34.89 -10.99 -12.92
CA PRO A 371 -35.56 -11.59 -11.76
C PRO A 371 -34.94 -12.88 -11.25
N ASP A 372 -34.36 -13.70 -12.13
CA ASP A 372 -33.69 -14.96 -11.73
C ASP A 372 -32.33 -14.72 -11.06
N TYR A 373 -31.67 -13.59 -11.35
CA TYR A 373 -30.46 -13.17 -10.63
C TYR A 373 -30.81 -12.59 -9.26
N ALA A 374 -31.81 -11.70 -9.20
CA ALA A 374 -32.27 -11.07 -7.97
C ALA A 374 -32.66 -12.08 -6.87
N LYS A 375 -33.18 -13.27 -7.25
CA LYS A 375 -33.51 -14.37 -6.32
C LYS A 375 -32.29 -15.02 -5.64
N LEU A 376 -31.11 -14.95 -6.26
CA LEU A 376 -29.87 -15.57 -5.76
C LEU A 376 -29.10 -14.63 -4.82
N THR A 377 -29.21 -13.32 -5.06
CA THR A 377 -28.48 -12.27 -4.34
C THR A 377 -29.17 -11.87 -3.03
N LYS A 378 -28.38 -11.41 -2.04
CA LYS A 378 -28.87 -10.75 -0.82
C LYS A 378 -28.02 -9.51 -0.53
N PRO A 379 -28.57 -8.42 0.04
CA PRO A 379 -27.76 -7.24 0.43
C PRO A 379 -26.70 -7.60 1.48
N TYR A 380 -27.07 -8.46 2.42
CA TYR A 380 -26.22 -8.94 3.49
C TYR A 380 -26.58 -10.37 3.88
N VAL A 381 -25.70 -10.99 4.66
CA VAL A 381 -26.02 -12.20 5.42
C VAL A 381 -25.60 -12.03 6.88
N VAL A 382 -26.28 -12.72 7.79
CA VAL A 382 -25.99 -12.72 9.23
C VAL A 382 -25.64 -14.14 9.66
N HIS A 383 -24.58 -14.29 10.44
CA HIS A 383 -24.12 -15.56 10.99
C HIS A 383 -23.93 -15.45 12.50
N GLU A 384 -24.29 -16.49 13.24
CA GLU A 384 -23.97 -16.60 14.66
C GLU A 384 -22.67 -17.39 14.82
N ILE A 385 -21.73 -16.81 15.59
CA ILE A 385 -20.45 -17.43 15.95
C ILE A 385 -20.31 -17.49 17.47
N PRO A 386 -19.49 -18.39 18.04
CA PRO A 386 -19.27 -18.44 19.49
C PRO A 386 -18.60 -17.16 20.00
N GLY A 387 -19.30 -16.42 20.85
CA GLY A 387 -18.79 -15.28 21.59
C GLY A 387 -18.52 -15.61 23.08
N PRO A 388 -17.85 -14.71 23.80
CA PRO A 388 -17.49 -14.90 25.22
C PRO A 388 -18.69 -15.08 26.16
N ASN A 389 -19.89 -14.65 25.75
CA ASN A 389 -21.12 -14.71 26.55
C ASN A 389 -22.20 -15.63 25.92
N GLY A 390 -21.83 -16.47 24.95
CA GLY A 390 -22.76 -17.23 24.11
C GLY A 390 -22.66 -16.85 22.63
N PRO A 391 -23.55 -17.36 21.75
CA PRO A 391 -23.53 -17.03 20.34
C PRO A 391 -23.78 -15.53 20.09
N GLU A 392 -22.96 -14.91 19.24
CA GLU A 392 -23.14 -13.52 18.81
C GLU A 392 -23.29 -13.41 17.30
N LYS A 393 -24.16 -12.49 16.86
CA LYS A 393 -24.42 -12.23 15.44
C LYS A 393 -23.34 -11.33 14.84
N VAL A 394 -22.82 -11.75 13.70
CA VAL A 394 -21.96 -10.97 12.80
C VAL A 394 -22.64 -10.88 11.43
N ALA A 395 -22.69 -9.70 10.84
CA ALA A 395 -23.20 -9.47 9.49
C ALA A 395 -22.07 -9.17 8.50
N THR A 396 -22.22 -9.68 7.27
CA THR A 396 -21.39 -9.33 6.12
C THR A 396 -22.29 -8.73 5.04
N VAL A 397 -22.01 -7.48 4.64
CA VAL A 397 -22.70 -6.74 3.57
C VAL A 397 -21.85 -6.75 2.29
N GLY A 398 -22.47 -6.89 1.11
CA GLY A 398 -21.76 -6.90 -0.17
C GLY A 398 -21.96 -5.62 -1.00
N LEU A 399 -20.87 -4.97 -1.44
CA LEU A 399 -20.92 -3.73 -2.25
C LEU A 399 -20.00 -3.82 -3.49
N ILE A 400 -20.46 -3.29 -4.63
CA ILE A 400 -19.81 -3.42 -5.94
C ILE A 400 -19.67 -2.05 -6.61
N THR A 401 -18.60 -1.85 -7.37
CA THR A 401 -18.31 -0.67 -8.21
C THR A 401 -19.41 -0.39 -9.25
N GLU A 402 -19.52 0.87 -9.71
CA GLU A 402 -20.44 1.25 -10.78
C GLU A 402 -20.12 0.56 -12.12
N GLU A 403 -18.88 0.10 -12.34
CA GLU A 403 -18.52 -0.69 -13.53
C GLU A 403 -19.30 -2.03 -13.61
N GLY A 404 -19.88 -2.52 -12.51
CA GLY A 404 -20.78 -3.69 -12.50
C GLY A 404 -22.17 -3.44 -13.08
N ALA A 405 -22.56 -2.18 -13.33
CA ALA A 405 -23.89 -1.82 -13.84
C ALA A 405 -23.99 -1.97 -15.38
N VAL A 406 -23.85 -3.21 -15.85
CA VAL A 406 -23.88 -3.57 -17.28
C VAL A 406 -25.26 -4.04 -17.75
N GLY A 407 -25.55 -3.84 -19.04
CA GLY A 407 -26.81 -4.23 -19.67
C GLY A 407 -27.99 -3.39 -19.16
N LYS A 408 -28.84 -3.99 -18.31
CA LYS A 408 -29.96 -3.31 -17.63
C LYS A 408 -29.81 -3.24 -16.10
N ILE A 409 -28.67 -3.68 -15.57
CA ILE A 409 -28.35 -3.51 -14.14
C ILE A 409 -28.16 -2.01 -13.90
N ARG A 410 -28.65 -1.47 -12.77
CA ARG A 410 -28.36 -0.09 -12.36
C ARG A 410 -27.54 -0.06 -11.09
N TYR A 411 -26.69 0.96 -10.95
CA TYR A 411 -25.91 1.22 -9.74
C TYR A 411 -26.71 2.09 -8.76
N GLU A 412 -26.69 1.72 -7.48
CA GLU A 412 -26.96 2.61 -6.35
C GLU A 412 -25.62 2.99 -5.68
N ASP A 413 -25.52 4.23 -5.18
CA ASP A 413 -24.31 4.72 -4.52
C ASP A 413 -23.90 3.84 -3.33
N ALA A 414 -22.72 3.24 -3.41
CA ALA A 414 -22.24 2.27 -2.43
C ALA A 414 -22.15 2.85 -1.01
N ALA A 415 -21.87 4.15 -0.84
CA ALA A 415 -21.81 4.78 0.47
C ALA A 415 -23.21 5.03 1.06
N GLN A 416 -24.16 5.57 0.29
CA GLN A 416 -25.55 5.74 0.74
C GLN A 416 -26.20 4.39 1.05
N THR A 417 -25.99 3.38 0.21
CA THR A 417 -26.55 2.05 0.41
C THR A 417 -25.90 1.34 1.61
N ALA A 418 -24.58 1.47 1.83
CA ALA A 418 -23.94 1.01 3.06
C ALA A 418 -24.51 1.70 4.31
N ILE A 419 -24.66 3.03 4.29
CA ILE A 419 -25.23 3.83 5.38
C ILE A 419 -26.66 3.37 5.72
N LYS A 420 -27.48 3.08 4.70
CA LYS A 420 -28.83 2.54 4.83
C LYS A 420 -28.82 1.13 5.44
N THR A 421 -28.06 0.20 4.87
CA THR A 421 -28.03 -1.21 5.31
C THR A 421 -27.40 -1.38 6.71
N VAL A 422 -26.40 -0.57 7.07
CA VAL A 422 -25.82 -0.59 8.43
C VAL A 422 -26.84 -0.12 9.46
N ARG A 423 -27.62 0.93 9.17
CA ARG A 423 -28.74 1.37 10.03
C ARG A 423 -29.80 0.28 10.18
N GLU A 424 -30.23 -0.33 9.07
CA GLU A 424 -31.19 -1.44 9.05
C GLU A 424 -30.74 -2.64 9.89
N LEU A 425 -29.44 -2.97 9.88
CA LEU A 425 -28.83 -3.99 10.73
C LEU A 425 -28.77 -3.56 12.20
N ASN A 426 -28.46 -2.30 12.50
CA ASN A 426 -28.45 -1.77 13.86
C ASN A 426 -29.87 -1.74 14.48
N ASP A 427 -30.90 -1.44 13.70
CA ASP A 427 -32.32 -1.50 14.12
C ASP A 427 -32.75 -2.94 14.42
N GLN A 428 -32.17 -3.93 13.74
CA GLN A 428 -32.29 -5.36 14.06
C GLN A 428 -31.44 -5.79 15.28
N GLY A 429 -30.76 -4.87 15.94
CA GLY A 429 -29.89 -5.10 17.10
C GLY A 429 -28.50 -5.67 16.76
N ILE A 430 -28.15 -5.77 15.48
CA ILE A 430 -26.87 -6.32 15.02
C ILE A 430 -25.81 -5.20 15.00
N LYS A 431 -24.69 -5.42 15.68
CA LYS A 431 -23.61 -4.43 15.84
C LYS A 431 -22.31 -4.84 15.16
N ASN A 432 -21.98 -6.13 15.18
CA ASN A 432 -20.76 -6.66 14.58
C ASN A 432 -20.96 -6.74 13.06
N ILE A 433 -20.63 -5.68 12.33
CA ILE A 433 -20.88 -5.57 10.88
C ILE A 433 -19.56 -5.45 10.13
N LYS A 434 -19.41 -6.21 9.04
CA LYS A 434 -18.28 -6.16 8.09
C LYS A 434 -18.80 -5.86 6.69
N LEU A 435 -17.97 -5.21 5.88
CA LEU A 435 -18.25 -4.98 4.47
C LEU A 435 -17.26 -5.80 3.62
N LEU A 436 -17.79 -6.57 2.67
CA LEU A 436 -17.05 -7.22 1.60
C LEU A 436 -17.30 -6.37 0.35
N THR A 437 -16.24 -5.81 -0.24
CA THR A 437 -16.37 -4.73 -1.23
C THR A 437 -15.56 -4.98 -2.50
N HIS A 438 -16.07 -4.55 -3.64
CA HIS A 438 -15.36 -4.54 -4.91
C HIS A 438 -15.45 -3.13 -5.52
N LEU A 439 -14.94 -2.15 -4.77
CA LEU A 439 -15.05 -0.72 -5.04
C LEU A 439 -13.71 -0.07 -5.44
N GLY A 440 -12.59 -0.70 -5.10
CA GLY A 440 -11.25 -0.10 -5.18
C GLY A 440 -10.87 0.64 -3.90
N LEU A 441 -9.58 0.62 -3.57
CA LEU A 441 -9.07 1.06 -2.27
C LEU A 441 -9.35 2.54 -1.95
N ASP A 442 -9.43 3.42 -2.94
CA ASP A 442 -9.78 4.84 -2.70
C ASP A 442 -11.28 5.06 -2.47
N GLU A 443 -12.15 4.25 -3.09
CA GLU A 443 -13.58 4.24 -2.76
C GLU A 443 -13.85 3.54 -1.43
N ASP A 444 -13.12 2.47 -1.08
CA ASP A 444 -13.15 1.85 0.26
C ASP A 444 -12.78 2.87 1.36
N LYS A 445 -11.82 3.77 1.11
CA LYS A 445 -11.46 4.88 2.03
C LYS A 445 -12.58 5.90 2.15
N LYS A 446 -13.20 6.32 1.04
CA LYS A 446 -14.34 7.25 1.03
C LYS A 446 -15.56 6.66 1.74
N LEU A 447 -15.85 5.39 1.50
CA LEU A 447 -16.90 4.61 2.18
C LEU A 447 -16.64 4.57 3.70
N ALA A 448 -15.42 4.23 4.13
CA ALA A 448 -15.03 4.25 5.54
C ALA A 448 -15.22 5.65 6.16
N GLN A 449 -14.80 6.71 5.48
CA GLN A 449 -15.01 8.10 5.93
C GLN A 449 -16.50 8.44 6.04
N ALA A 450 -17.31 8.14 5.03
CA ALA A 450 -18.74 8.43 5.02
C ALA A 450 -19.51 7.71 6.14
N LEU A 451 -19.13 6.47 6.47
CA LEU A 451 -19.65 5.72 7.61
C LEU A 451 -19.25 6.36 8.95
N LEU A 452 -17.99 6.76 9.09
CA LEU A 452 -17.49 7.46 10.27
C LEU A 452 -18.24 8.79 10.46
N ASP A 453 -18.37 9.60 9.41
CA ASP A 453 -19.06 10.90 9.45
C ASP A 453 -20.57 10.76 9.76
N ASN A 454 -21.20 9.64 9.35
CA ASN A 454 -22.59 9.31 9.69
C ASN A 454 -22.77 8.70 11.11
N ASN A 455 -21.72 8.69 11.93
CA ASN A 455 -21.65 8.05 13.25
C ASN A 455 -22.01 6.56 13.26
N LEU A 456 -21.71 5.83 12.18
CA LEU A 456 -21.95 4.40 12.08
C LEU A 456 -20.72 3.59 12.49
N VAL A 457 -20.97 2.35 12.94
CA VAL A 457 -19.93 1.42 13.39
C VAL A 457 -19.86 0.23 12.44
N VAL A 458 -18.68 0.02 11.87
CA VAL A 458 -18.32 -1.12 11.03
C VAL A 458 -16.97 -1.64 11.51
N ALA A 459 -16.86 -2.94 11.71
CA ALA A 459 -15.66 -3.58 12.22
C ALA A 459 -14.53 -3.60 11.19
N LYS A 460 -14.85 -3.77 9.90
CA LYS A 460 -13.86 -3.98 8.83
C LYS A 460 -14.43 -3.79 7.44
N ILE A 461 -13.56 -3.36 6.51
CA ILE A 461 -13.76 -3.47 5.06
C ILE A 461 -12.71 -4.46 4.49
N SER A 462 -13.17 -5.38 3.63
CA SER A 462 -12.34 -6.33 2.87
C SER A 462 -12.63 -6.15 1.38
N GLY A 463 -11.68 -5.55 0.66
CA GLY A 463 -11.90 -5.00 -0.67
C GLY A 463 -11.22 -5.76 -1.82
N GLY A 464 -11.47 -5.27 -3.05
CA GLY A 464 -10.84 -5.68 -4.31
C GLY A 464 -10.84 -4.53 -5.34
N HIS A 465 -10.85 -4.89 -6.63
CA HIS A 465 -10.89 -4.03 -7.83
C HIS A 465 -9.56 -3.34 -8.18
N THR A 466 -8.85 -2.76 -7.20
CA THR A 466 -7.57 -2.03 -7.44
C THR A 466 -6.31 -2.87 -7.19
N HIS A 467 -6.45 -4.18 -6.99
CA HIS A 467 -5.34 -5.15 -6.90
C HIS A 467 -4.32 -4.83 -5.78
N ASP A 468 -4.72 -4.11 -4.72
CA ASP A 468 -3.80 -3.60 -3.70
C ASP A 468 -3.22 -4.69 -2.78
N VAL A 469 -1.91 -4.66 -2.55
CA VAL A 469 -1.19 -5.62 -1.68
C VAL A 469 -1.08 -5.05 -0.26
N ILE A 470 -2.15 -5.12 0.52
CA ILE A 470 -2.23 -4.53 1.87
C ILE A 470 -1.69 -5.49 2.93
N ALA A 471 -0.37 -5.47 3.13
CA ALA A 471 0.35 -6.37 4.05
C ALA A 471 -0.04 -6.25 5.55
N SER A 472 -0.71 -5.17 5.95
CA SER A 472 -1.29 -4.96 7.28
C SER A 472 -2.43 -3.94 7.19
N PRO A 473 -3.50 -4.02 8.02
CA PRO A 473 -4.71 -3.24 7.79
C PRO A 473 -4.49 -1.73 7.78
N LEU A 474 -5.04 -1.06 6.77
CA LEU A 474 -5.07 0.39 6.66
C LEU A 474 -6.22 0.93 7.51
N TRP A 475 -5.92 1.74 8.52
CA TRP A 475 -6.93 2.31 9.41
C TRP A 475 -7.34 3.71 8.96
N VAL A 476 -8.56 3.85 8.44
CA VAL A 476 -9.20 5.16 8.22
C VAL A 476 -9.77 5.66 9.54
N ARG A 477 -9.68 6.97 9.81
CA ARG A 477 -9.97 7.57 11.12
C ARG A 477 -11.00 8.68 11.00
N GLU A 478 -11.85 8.88 12.01
CA GLU A 478 -12.76 10.04 12.04
C GLU A 478 -11.96 11.35 12.06
N GLN A 479 -12.48 12.39 11.41
CA GLN A 479 -11.85 13.71 11.47
C GLN A 479 -12.11 14.35 12.85
N GLN A 480 -11.04 14.64 13.58
CA GLN A 480 -11.11 15.23 14.91
C GLN A 480 -11.00 16.76 14.85
N THR A 481 -11.97 17.46 15.46
CA THR A 481 -11.85 18.91 15.66
C THR A 481 -10.77 19.24 16.69
N LEU A 482 -10.41 20.52 16.83
CA LEU A 482 -9.53 20.95 17.93
C LEU A 482 -10.12 20.61 19.31
N ALA A 483 -11.45 20.63 19.46
CA ALA A 483 -12.14 20.25 20.70
C ALA A 483 -12.12 18.73 20.96
N ASP A 484 -12.04 17.90 19.92
CA ASP A 484 -11.82 16.45 20.06
C ASP A 484 -10.35 16.14 20.39
N LYS A 485 -9.39 16.81 19.73
CA LYS A 485 -7.96 16.70 20.04
C LYS A 485 -7.64 17.09 21.50
N LEU A 486 -8.43 17.99 22.09
CA LEU A 486 -8.34 18.37 23.52
C LEU A 486 -8.95 17.31 24.47
N GLN A 487 -9.90 16.48 24.01
CA GLN A 487 -10.48 15.36 24.77
C GLN A 487 -9.59 14.10 24.68
N PHE A 488 -8.33 14.21 25.10
CA PHE A 488 -7.27 13.22 24.87
C PHE A 488 -7.54 11.79 25.41
N TRP A 489 -8.54 11.60 26.27
CA TRP A 489 -8.99 10.29 26.77
C TRP A 489 -9.98 9.59 25.82
N LYS A 490 -10.42 10.24 24.73
CA LYS A 490 -11.27 9.65 23.69
C LYS A 490 -10.40 9.27 22.48
N ALA A 491 -10.21 7.97 22.27
CA ALA A 491 -9.62 7.49 21.01
C ALA A 491 -10.56 7.84 19.84
N PRO A 492 -10.03 8.21 18.65
CA PRO A 492 -10.84 8.35 17.46
C PRO A 492 -11.47 7.00 17.08
N ARG A 493 -12.67 7.04 16.50
CA ARG A 493 -13.23 5.89 15.78
C ARG A 493 -12.39 5.62 14.52
N GLU A 494 -12.10 4.35 14.27
CA GLU A 494 -11.28 3.90 13.14
C GLU A 494 -11.93 2.69 12.45
N ILE A 495 -11.81 2.58 11.12
CA ILE A 495 -12.24 1.41 10.34
C ILE A 495 -11.02 0.82 9.59
N PRO A 496 -10.70 -0.48 9.76
CA PRO A 496 -9.61 -1.15 9.07
C PRO A 496 -10.02 -1.68 7.68
N ILE A 497 -9.21 -1.40 6.67
CA ILE A 497 -9.36 -1.84 5.27
C ILE A 497 -8.22 -2.82 4.91
N THR A 498 -8.51 -3.88 4.15
CA THR A 498 -7.49 -4.76 3.52
C THR A 498 -7.90 -5.25 2.14
N GLN A 499 -6.92 -5.46 1.27
CA GLN A 499 -6.99 -6.17 -0.01
C GLN A 499 -5.81 -7.15 -0.12
N ALA A 500 -5.93 -8.19 -0.96
CA ALA A 500 -5.00 -9.33 -1.07
C ALA A 500 -4.25 -9.39 -2.41
N GLY A 501 -4.01 -8.26 -3.07
CA GLY A 501 -3.34 -8.23 -4.37
C GLY A 501 -4.27 -8.70 -5.49
N SER A 502 -3.75 -9.52 -6.40
CA SER A 502 -4.53 -10.13 -7.50
C SER A 502 -3.91 -11.42 -8.05
N SER A 503 -4.57 -12.01 -9.04
CA SER A 503 -4.27 -13.29 -9.72
C SER A 503 -4.02 -14.46 -8.76
N GLY A 504 -4.62 -14.43 -7.57
CA GLY A 504 -4.44 -15.47 -6.54
C GLY A 504 -3.01 -15.57 -5.99
N ASN A 505 -2.19 -14.51 -6.05
CA ASN A 505 -0.82 -14.53 -5.53
C ASN A 505 -0.74 -14.59 -4.00
N TYR A 506 -1.76 -14.09 -3.31
CA TYR A 506 -1.82 -14.03 -1.84
C TYR A 506 -3.17 -14.51 -1.30
N LEU A 507 -3.16 -14.98 -0.06
CA LEU A 507 -4.33 -15.14 0.79
C LEU A 507 -4.23 -14.16 1.96
N ALA A 508 -5.25 -13.33 2.19
CA ALA A 508 -5.33 -12.53 3.40
C ALA A 508 -5.84 -13.37 4.58
N GLU A 509 -5.19 -13.28 5.74
CA GLU A 509 -5.66 -13.74 7.05
C GLU A 509 -5.94 -12.51 7.91
N ASN A 510 -7.21 -12.21 8.16
CA ASN A 510 -7.66 -11.09 8.98
C ASN A 510 -8.17 -11.61 10.33
N HIS A 511 -7.37 -11.45 11.39
CA HIS A 511 -7.84 -11.68 12.75
C HIS A 511 -8.62 -10.46 13.23
N ILE A 512 -9.95 -10.57 13.28
CA ILE A 512 -10.86 -9.51 13.70
C ILE A 512 -11.24 -9.74 15.15
N VAL A 513 -11.09 -8.70 15.98
CA VAL A 513 -11.49 -8.71 17.38
C VAL A 513 -12.46 -7.57 17.62
N PHE A 514 -13.70 -7.88 17.98
CA PHE A 514 -14.76 -6.89 18.12
C PHE A 514 -14.77 -6.30 19.53
N ASN A 515 -14.95 -4.98 19.62
CA ASN A 515 -15.35 -4.29 20.85
C ASN A 515 -16.87 -4.45 21.05
N ALA A 516 -17.37 -4.17 22.26
CA ALA A 516 -18.79 -4.36 22.62
C ALA A 516 -19.79 -3.40 21.92
N ASP A 517 -19.29 -2.44 21.15
CA ASP A 517 -20.07 -1.56 20.26
C ASP A 517 -20.11 -2.06 18.80
N GLY A 518 -19.36 -3.12 18.46
CA GLY A 518 -19.20 -3.65 17.11
C GLY A 518 -17.97 -3.13 16.35
N SER A 519 -17.20 -2.19 16.90
CA SER A 519 -15.98 -1.66 16.27
C SER A 519 -14.81 -2.65 16.37
N ALA A 520 -13.84 -2.58 15.46
CA ALA A 520 -12.63 -3.40 15.59
C ALA A 520 -11.70 -2.87 16.70
N ASN A 521 -11.23 -3.78 17.54
CA ASN A 521 -10.23 -3.47 18.54
C ASN A 521 -8.88 -3.15 17.89
N ARG A 522 -8.47 -1.87 17.95
CA ARG A 522 -7.29 -1.31 17.27
C ARG A 522 -5.96 -2.01 17.58
N TRP A 523 -5.87 -2.72 18.71
CA TRP A 523 -4.64 -3.30 19.24
C TRP A 523 -4.58 -4.84 19.11
N LEU A 524 -5.73 -5.49 18.96
CA LEU A 524 -5.86 -6.94 18.81
C LEU A 524 -6.23 -7.36 17.38
N THR A 525 -6.92 -6.50 16.62
CA THR A 525 -7.25 -6.75 15.20
C THR A 525 -5.98 -6.65 14.36
N THR A 526 -5.68 -7.71 13.61
CA THR A 526 -4.47 -7.80 12.77
C THR A 526 -4.79 -8.40 11.41
N GLY A 527 -3.95 -8.11 10.41
CA GLY A 527 -4.05 -8.68 9.07
C GLY A 527 -2.68 -9.17 8.61
N ARG A 528 -2.66 -10.23 7.81
CA ARG A 528 -1.45 -10.83 7.22
C ARG A 528 -1.73 -11.25 5.79
N LEU A 529 -0.77 -11.08 4.89
CA LEU A 529 -0.81 -11.67 3.55
C LEU A 529 0.13 -12.87 3.48
N HIS A 530 -0.40 -14.01 3.05
CA HIS A 530 0.37 -15.23 2.79
C HIS A 530 0.65 -15.35 1.30
N SER A 531 1.92 -15.29 0.89
CA SER A 531 2.32 -15.70 -0.46
C SER A 531 2.02 -17.18 -0.65
N VAL A 532 1.44 -17.55 -1.80
CA VAL A 532 1.19 -18.95 -2.18
C VAL A 532 2.10 -19.44 -3.31
N ARG A 533 3.12 -18.66 -3.67
CA ARG A 533 4.00 -18.97 -4.82
C ARG A 533 4.77 -20.27 -4.63
N ASP A 534 5.26 -20.50 -3.41
CA ASP A 534 6.11 -21.61 -3.00
C ASP A 534 5.36 -22.66 -2.17
N VAL A 535 4.02 -22.61 -2.16
CA VAL A 535 3.14 -23.56 -1.47
C VAL A 535 2.84 -24.75 -2.39
N ALA A 536 2.92 -25.97 -1.86
CA ALA A 536 2.54 -27.17 -2.60
C ALA A 536 1.03 -27.15 -2.96
N PRO A 537 0.63 -27.57 -4.16
CA PRO A 537 -0.77 -27.55 -4.58
C PRO A 537 -1.60 -28.67 -3.94
N ASP A 538 -2.83 -28.36 -3.51
CA ASP A 538 -3.79 -29.35 -3.04
C ASP A 538 -4.08 -30.40 -4.15
N PRO A 539 -3.84 -31.70 -3.91
CA PRO A 539 -3.96 -32.71 -4.95
C PRO A 539 -5.42 -32.94 -5.39
N GLY A 540 -6.39 -32.75 -4.50
CA GLY A 540 -7.81 -32.94 -4.80
C GLY A 540 -8.34 -31.86 -5.73
N LEU A 541 -8.10 -30.59 -5.40
CA LEU A 541 -8.51 -29.44 -6.19
C LEU A 541 -7.72 -29.33 -7.50
N LYS A 542 -6.42 -29.67 -7.49
CA LYS A 542 -5.61 -29.77 -8.71
C LYS A 542 -6.19 -30.81 -9.67
N SER A 543 -6.48 -32.02 -9.18
CA SER A 543 -7.08 -33.09 -9.98
C SER A 543 -8.47 -32.72 -10.51
N PHE A 544 -9.30 -32.07 -9.68
CA PHE A 544 -10.59 -31.51 -10.12
C PHE A 544 -10.40 -30.53 -11.28
N ILE A 545 -9.56 -29.51 -11.11
CA ILE A 545 -9.28 -28.50 -12.16
C ILE A 545 -8.78 -29.18 -13.43
N GLU A 546 -7.75 -30.03 -13.35
CA GLU A 546 -7.19 -30.72 -14.51
C GLU A 546 -8.19 -31.61 -15.26
N SER A 547 -9.18 -32.19 -14.55
CA SER A 547 -10.28 -32.94 -15.17
C SER A 547 -11.27 -32.05 -15.94
N GLN A 548 -11.44 -30.80 -15.51
CA GLN A 548 -12.35 -29.82 -16.13
C GLN A 548 -11.67 -29.00 -17.24
N THR A 549 -10.34 -28.88 -17.22
CA THR A 549 -9.56 -28.02 -18.12
C THR A 549 -8.81 -28.79 -19.21
N ALA A 550 -9.35 -29.91 -19.68
CA ALA A 550 -8.68 -30.78 -20.65
C ALA A 550 -8.33 -30.08 -21.98
N GLU A 551 -9.14 -29.11 -22.42
CA GLU A 551 -8.87 -28.29 -23.61
C GLU A 551 -7.73 -27.27 -23.39
N ILE A 552 -7.63 -26.67 -22.20
CA ILE A 552 -6.52 -25.76 -21.84
C ILE A 552 -5.17 -26.51 -21.90
N ASN A 553 -5.17 -27.81 -21.58
CA ASN A 553 -3.97 -28.65 -21.72
C ASN A 553 -3.51 -28.83 -23.18
N GLN A 554 -4.40 -28.64 -24.17
CA GLN A 554 -4.03 -28.61 -25.60
C GLN A 554 -3.34 -27.28 -25.99
N LEU A 555 -3.69 -26.17 -25.33
CA LEU A 555 -2.96 -24.90 -25.49
C LEU A 555 -1.55 -25.01 -24.91
N LYS A 556 -1.41 -25.62 -23.73
CA LYS A 556 -0.13 -25.95 -23.08
C LYS A 556 0.74 -26.90 -23.94
N ALA A 557 0.14 -27.66 -24.87
CA ALA A 557 0.86 -28.50 -25.84
C ALA A 557 1.25 -27.75 -27.13
N THR A 558 0.53 -26.69 -27.51
CA THR A 558 0.77 -25.91 -28.73
C THR A 558 1.95 -24.96 -28.53
N ARG A 559 3.13 -25.28 -29.07
CA ARG A 559 4.37 -24.50 -28.93
C ARG A 559 4.63 -23.58 -30.12
N TYR A 560 5.20 -22.41 -29.87
CA TYR A 560 5.69 -21.50 -30.92
C TYR A 560 7.18 -21.67 -31.25
N ASP A 561 7.84 -22.70 -30.67
CA ASP A 561 9.31 -22.88 -30.68
C ASP A 561 10.10 -21.61 -30.33
N ALA A 562 9.47 -20.75 -29.52
CA ALA A 562 9.96 -19.46 -29.09
C ALA A 562 10.36 -19.49 -27.62
N THR A 563 11.31 -18.64 -27.23
CA THR A 563 11.76 -18.47 -25.84
C THR A 563 11.97 -16.99 -25.55
N ALA A 564 11.68 -16.53 -24.34
CA ALA A 564 12.11 -15.21 -23.88
C ALA A 564 13.31 -15.36 -22.93
N SER A 565 14.40 -14.67 -23.21
CA SER A 565 15.63 -14.67 -22.38
C SER A 565 15.42 -14.01 -21.02
N GLN A 566 14.47 -13.08 -20.92
CA GLN A 566 13.99 -12.42 -19.71
C GLN A 566 12.47 -12.21 -19.83
N SER A 567 11.77 -12.04 -18.71
CA SER A 567 10.31 -11.84 -18.73
C SER A 567 9.93 -10.48 -19.32
N TYR A 568 8.92 -10.46 -20.20
CA TYR A 568 8.25 -9.23 -20.61
C TYR A 568 7.23 -8.86 -19.54
N SER A 569 7.61 -7.95 -18.65
CA SER A 569 6.77 -7.57 -17.50
C SER A 569 5.59 -6.69 -17.88
N LEU A 570 4.43 -6.99 -17.29
CA LEU A 570 3.24 -6.13 -17.26
C LEU A 570 3.42 -4.88 -16.37
N ALA A 571 4.39 -4.89 -15.45
CA ALA A 571 4.60 -3.78 -14.53
C ALA A 571 4.89 -2.47 -15.29
N ASN A 572 4.14 -1.41 -14.95
CA ASN A 572 4.17 -0.09 -15.61
C ASN A 572 3.55 -0.03 -17.02
N ALA A 573 3.01 -1.13 -17.56
CA ALA A 573 2.35 -1.11 -18.88
C ALA A 573 1.09 -0.22 -18.92
N ARG A 574 0.62 0.23 -17.74
CA ARG A 574 -0.48 1.19 -17.61
C ARG A 574 -0.03 2.67 -17.52
N ASN A 575 1.25 3.02 -17.33
CA ASN A 575 1.71 4.43 -17.24
C ASN A 575 2.85 4.87 -18.17
N ARG A 576 3.57 3.94 -18.81
CA ARG A 576 4.71 4.26 -19.68
C ARG A 576 4.86 3.23 -20.78
N GLU A 577 5.65 3.58 -21.78
CA GLU A 577 6.14 2.63 -22.78
C GLU A 577 6.79 1.41 -22.11
N THR A 578 6.35 0.21 -22.46
CA THR A 578 6.95 -1.04 -21.96
C THR A 578 7.33 -1.96 -23.11
N ALA A 579 8.32 -2.82 -22.88
CA ALA A 579 8.71 -3.80 -23.89
C ALA A 579 7.57 -4.78 -24.24
N LEU A 580 6.70 -5.10 -23.27
CA LEU A 580 5.49 -5.89 -23.52
C LEU A 580 4.49 -5.14 -24.41
N GLY A 581 4.23 -3.86 -24.12
CA GLY A 581 3.38 -3.01 -24.95
C GLY A 581 3.89 -2.84 -26.38
N ASN A 582 5.19 -2.58 -26.54
CA ASN A 582 5.84 -2.47 -27.84
C ASN A 582 5.75 -3.79 -28.63
N LEU A 583 6.05 -4.93 -27.99
CA LEU A 583 5.96 -6.26 -28.62
C LEU A 583 4.54 -6.56 -29.13
N ILE A 584 3.51 -6.27 -28.34
CA ILE A 584 2.10 -6.51 -28.71
C ILE A 584 1.67 -5.56 -29.85
N ALA A 585 2.05 -4.28 -29.78
CA ALA A 585 1.70 -3.30 -30.80
C ALA A 585 2.43 -3.59 -32.13
N ASP A 586 3.70 -4.03 -32.09
CA ASP A 586 4.47 -4.42 -33.25
C ASP A 586 3.97 -5.73 -33.87
N ALA A 587 3.61 -6.72 -33.06
CA ALA A 587 2.96 -7.94 -33.53
C ALA A 587 1.63 -7.63 -34.23
N THR A 588 0.81 -6.77 -33.64
CA THR A 588 -0.48 -6.34 -34.21
C THR A 588 -0.28 -5.60 -35.52
N LEU A 589 0.60 -4.60 -35.57
CA LEU A 589 0.83 -3.79 -36.76
C LEU A 589 1.49 -4.60 -37.90
N THR A 590 2.61 -5.29 -37.61
CA THR A 590 3.37 -6.02 -38.63
C THR A 590 2.65 -7.27 -39.13
N GLY A 591 1.87 -7.95 -38.27
CA GLY A 591 1.04 -9.08 -38.67
C GLY A 591 -0.08 -8.67 -39.62
N LEU A 592 -0.73 -7.52 -39.39
CA LEU A 592 -1.75 -7.01 -40.30
C LEU A 592 -1.16 -6.43 -41.60
N GLN A 593 0.01 -5.79 -41.55
CA GLN A 593 0.74 -5.38 -42.76
C GLN A 593 1.07 -6.56 -43.67
N LYS A 594 1.56 -7.68 -43.12
CA LYS A 594 1.78 -8.95 -43.87
C LYS A 594 0.50 -9.52 -44.49
N ARG A 595 -0.67 -9.25 -43.89
CA ARG A 595 -1.97 -9.84 -44.26
C ARG A 595 -2.83 -8.97 -45.18
N MET A 596 -2.60 -7.65 -45.20
CA MET A 596 -3.48 -6.67 -45.85
C MET A 596 -2.76 -5.76 -46.86
N GLY A 597 -1.43 -5.74 -46.90
CA GLY A 597 -0.66 -4.88 -47.83
C GLY A 597 -1.06 -3.41 -47.68
N ASP A 598 -1.36 -2.73 -48.80
CA ASP A 598 -1.74 -1.31 -48.81
C ASP A 598 -3.07 -1.02 -48.08
N GLU A 599 -3.92 -2.03 -47.83
CA GLU A 599 -5.12 -1.87 -47.00
C GLU A 599 -4.81 -1.79 -45.50
N ALA A 600 -3.62 -2.21 -45.05
CA ALA A 600 -3.25 -2.34 -43.64
C ALA A 600 -3.31 -1.03 -42.82
N PRO A 601 -3.42 -1.15 -41.47
CA PRO A 601 -3.23 0.00 -40.57
C PRO A 601 -1.82 0.59 -40.68
N GLN A 602 -1.75 1.91 -40.49
CA GLN A 602 -0.52 2.68 -40.32
C GLN A 602 -0.10 2.72 -38.84
N ILE A 603 -1.09 2.69 -37.94
CA ILE A 603 -0.94 2.85 -36.49
C ILE A 603 -1.64 1.68 -35.78
N ALA A 604 -1.01 1.12 -34.74
CA ALA A 604 -1.67 0.24 -33.78
C ALA A 604 -1.73 0.92 -32.40
N MET A 605 -2.93 0.97 -31.80
CA MET A 605 -3.21 1.51 -30.46
C MET A 605 -3.68 0.37 -29.54
N VAL A 606 -2.84 -0.01 -28.58
CA VAL A 606 -3.06 -1.15 -27.68
C VAL A 606 -3.32 -0.62 -26.27
N HIS A 607 -4.55 -0.79 -25.79
CA HIS A 607 -4.97 -0.29 -24.49
C HIS A 607 -4.48 -1.20 -23.35
N SER A 608 -3.93 -0.59 -22.31
CA SER A 608 -3.15 -1.26 -21.26
C SER A 608 -3.97 -2.29 -20.46
N GLY A 609 -5.26 -2.02 -20.22
CA GLY A 609 -6.17 -2.96 -19.55
C GLY A 609 -6.52 -4.20 -20.36
N GLY A 610 -6.21 -4.20 -21.67
CA GLY A 610 -6.25 -5.39 -22.52
C GLY A 610 -5.06 -6.33 -22.32
N ILE A 611 -4.00 -5.87 -21.65
CA ILE A 611 -2.81 -6.66 -21.33
C ILE A 611 -2.96 -7.16 -19.89
N ARG A 612 -3.12 -8.48 -19.71
CA ARG A 612 -3.49 -9.10 -18.41
C ARG A 612 -2.36 -9.87 -17.72
N SER A 613 -1.34 -10.30 -18.45
CA SER A 613 -0.21 -11.04 -17.86
C SER A 613 1.14 -10.67 -18.49
N SER A 614 2.21 -11.05 -17.79
CA SER A 614 3.60 -10.95 -18.26
C SER A 614 3.99 -12.21 -19.03
N ILE A 615 4.78 -12.10 -20.10
CA ILE A 615 5.35 -13.29 -20.76
C ILE A 615 6.52 -13.80 -19.89
N PRO A 616 6.55 -15.08 -19.48
CA PRO A 616 7.62 -15.63 -18.65
C PRO A 616 8.94 -15.73 -19.43
N GLY A 617 10.05 -15.58 -18.71
CA GLY A 617 11.41 -15.79 -19.24
C GLY A 617 11.96 -17.16 -18.86
N GLY A 618 12.92 -17.67 -19.63
CA GLY A 618 13.65 -18.91 -19.32
C GLY A 618 12.94 -20.22 -19.68
N GLN A 619 11.75 -20.17 -20.27
CA GLN A 619 10.99 -21.36 -20.70
C GLN A 619 10.48 -21.25 -22.15
N PRO A 620 10.16 -22.37 -22.82
CA PRO A 620 9.46 -22.37 -24.10
C PRO A 620 8.08 -21.72 -23.98
N LEU A 621 7.69 -20.93 -24.98
CA LEU A 621 6.40 -20.24 -25.03
C LEU A 621 5.36 -21.09 -25.77
N THR A 622 4.22 -21.32 -25.11
CA THR A 622 3.07 -22.05 -25.67
C THR A 622 1.91 -21.09 -25.95
N ARG A 623 0.84 -21.59 -26.59
CA ARG A 623 -0.39 -20.80 -26.77
C ARG A 623 -0.99 -20.36 -25.43
N GLN A 624 -0.81 -21.11 -24.33
CA GLN A 624 -1.35 -20.67 -23.04
C GLN A 624 -0.64 -19.42 -22.50
N GLU A 625 0.69 -19.31 -22.57
CA GLU A 625 1.41 -18.09 -22.15
C GLU A 625 0.95 -16.87 -22.96
N ILE A 626 0.84 -17.01 -24.28
CA ILE A 626 0.47 -15.91 -25.17
C ILE A 626 -1.00 -15.52 -25.03
N ALA A 627 -1.90 -16.49 -24.90
CA ALA A 627 -3.31 -16.22 -24.63
C ALA A 627 -3.53 -15.52 -23.28
N ASN A 628 -2.77 -15.89 -22.24
CA ASN A 628 -2.80 -15.22 -20.94
C ASN A 628 -2.33 -13.75 -20.97
N VAL A 629 -1.62 -13.30 -22.01
CA VAL A 629 -1.29 -11.87 -22.17
C VAL A 629 -2.54 -11.05 -22.48
N PHE A 630 -3.54 -11.62 -23.13
CA PHE A 630 -4.69 -10.90 -23.67
C PHE A 630 -5.98 -11.14 -22.87
N MET A 631 -6.67 -10.05 -22.57
CA MET A 631 -8.03 -10.09 -22.05
C MET A 631 -8.95 -10.82 -23.05
N ASN A 632 -9.71 -11.80 -22.57
CA ASN A 632 -10.71 -12.57 -23.33
C ASN A 632 -10.20 -13.48 -24.48
N ALA A 633 -8.92 -13.88 -24.46
CA ALA A 633 -8.43 -14.98 -25.29
C ALA A 633 -9.23 -16.28 -25.03
N GLY A 634 -9.36 -17.16 -26.04
CA GLY A 634 -10.31 -18.28 -25.98
C GLY A 634 -10.04 -19.41 -26.97
N ASN A 635 -10.99 -20.35 -27.06
CA ASN A 635 -10.93 -21.53 -27.94
C ASN A 635 -10.50 -21.13 -29.36
N VAL A 636 -9.55 -21.85 -29.98
CA VAL A 636 -8.92 -21.44 -31.26
C VAL A 636 -9.95 -21.13 -32.36
N GLU A 637 -11.07 -21.85 -32.37
CA GLU A 637 -12.17 -21.67 -33.34
C GLU A 637 -13.17 -20.57 -32.96
N GLY A 638 -13.25 -20.20 -31.67
CA GLY A 638 -14.21 -19.25 -31.10
C GLY A 638 -13.59 -17.97 -30.49
N GLU A 639 -12.28 -17.82 -30.52
CA GLU A 639 -11.56 -16.67 -29.97
C GLU A 639 -11.98 -15.39 -30.68
N GLN A 640 -12.48 -14.42 -29.92
CA GLN A 640 -13.13 -13.27 -30.55
C GLN A 640 -12.13 -12.35 -31.24
N LYS A 641 -12.59 -11.90 -32.40
CA LYS A 641 -11.87 -11.07 -33.36
C LYS A 641 -12.17 -9.62 -33.04
N GLU A 642 -11.80 -9.25 -31.81
CA GLU A 642 -12.08 -7.96 -31.15
C GLU A 642 -11.35 -6.78 -31.78
N LEU A 643 -10.38 -7.03 -32.69
CA LEU A 643 -9.67 -5.99 -33.40
C LEU A 643 -10.56 -5.33 -34.46
N VAL A 644 -10.50 -4.01 -34.52
CA VAL A 644 -11.18 -3.18 -35.52
C VAL A 644 -10.19 -2.23 -36.16
N MET A 645 -10.20 -2.15 -37.49
CA MET A 645 -9.52 -1.10 -38.22
C MET A 645 -10.49 0.05 -38.47
N LEU A 646 -10.05 1.27 -38.19
CA LEU A 646 -10.81 2.51 -38.24
C LEU A 646 -10.11 3.52 -39.17
N THR A 647 -10.87 4.46 -39.72
CA THR A 647 -10.32 5.70 -40.27
C THR A 647 -10.53 6.81 -39.26
N LEU A 648 -9.47 7.22 -38.56
CA LEU A 648 -9.52 8.28 -37.55
C LEU A 648 -8.91 9.58 -38.08
N SER A 649 -9.47 10.72 -37.66
CA SER A 649 -8.82 12.03 -37.85
C SER A 649 -7.61 12.16 -36.91
N GLY A 650 -6.66 13.05 -37.23
CA GLY A 650 -5.58 13.38 -36.30
C GLY A 650 -6.08 13.97 -34.98
N LYS A 651 -7.22 14.69 -34.98
CA LYS A 651 -7.88 15.14 -33.75
C LYS A 651 -8.40 13.96 -32.94
N ASN A 652 -9.15 13.03 -33.56
CA ASN A 652 -9.69 11.84 -32.89
C ASN A 652 -8.58 11.01 -32.22
N ILE A 653 -7.39 10.93 -32.84
CA ILE A 653 -6.23 10.23 -32.29
C ILE A 653 -5.65 10.98 -31.07
N LYS A 654 -5.55 12.32 -31.12
CA LYS A 654 -5.17 13.13 -29.95
C LYS A 654 -6.18 12.97 -28.80
N ASP A 655 -7.48 13.08 -29.10
CA ASP A 655 -8.56 12.93 -28.11
C ASP A 655 -8.55 11.53 -27.46
N ALA A 656 -8.28 10.49 -28.25
CA ALA A 656 -8.16 9.11 -27.78
C ALA A 656 -6.95 8.90 -26.85
N LEU A 657 -5.82 9.55 -27.14
CA LEU A 657 -4.64 9.55 -26.27
C LEU A 657 -4.89 10.35 -24.97
N GLU A 658 -5.55 11.51 -25.06
CA GLU A 658 -6.01 12.29 -23.90
C GLU A 658 -6.93 11.45 -23.01
N TYR A 659 -7.90 10.76 -23.61
CA TYR A 659 -8.79 9.86 -22.88
C TYR A 659 -8.00 8.81 -22.09
N GLY A 660 -6.96 8.24 -22.68
CA GLY A 660 -6.08 7.26 -22.04
C GLY A 660 -5.24 7.78 -20.88
N ILE A 661 -5.09 9.10 -20.72
CA ILE A 661 -4.30 9.73 -19.63
C ILE A 661 -5.09 10.74 -18.78
N ARG A 662 -6.39 10.96 -19.04
CA ARG A 662 -7.23 11.97 -18.33
C ARG A 662 -7.36 11.70 -16.84
N GLU A 663 -7.38 10.42 -16.45
CA GLU A 663 -7.60 9.92 -15.10
C GLU A 663 -6.34 9.99 -14.20
N TYR A 664 -5.16 10.33 -14.75
CA TYR A 664 -3.98 10.56 -13.92
C TYR A 664 -4.18 11.77 -12.99
N PRO A 665 -3.70 11.70 -11.73
CA PRO A 665 -3.67 12.88 -10.86
C PRO A 665 -2.83 13.99 -11.51
N LEU A 666 -3.19 15.24 -11.22
CA LEU A 666 -2.40 16.40 -11.62
C LEU A 666 -1.03 16.35 -10.94
N ALA A 667 0.03 16.52 -11.73
CA ALA A 667 1.39 16.65 -11.20
C ALA A 667 1.56 18.07 -10.64
N GLU A 668 1.14 18.27 -9.40
CA GLU A 668 1.34 19.53 -8.67
C GLU A 668 2.84 19.82 -8.46
N ASN A 669 3.20 21.11 -8.48
CA ASN A 669 4.54 21.53 -8.10
C ASN A 669 4.77 21.20 -6.61
N PRO A 670 5.76 20.36 -6.26
CA PRO A 670 5.95 19.97 -4.87
C PRO A 670 6.26 21.20 -4.02
N SER A 671 5.48 21.40 -2.96
CA SER A 671 5.65 22.45 -1.97
C SER A 671 7.01 22.33 -1.27
N LEU A 672 7.45 23.38 -0.56
CA LEU A 672 8.72 23.33 0.16
C LEU A 672 8.76 22.16 1.17
N GLY A 673 7.62 21.84 1.80
CA GLY A 673 7.46 20.67 2.66
C GLY A 673 7.55 19.34 1.91
N GLN A 674 6.96 19.23 0.71
CA GLN A 674 7.08 18.03 -0.12
C GLN A 674 8.52 17.82 -0.64
N ARG A 675 9.22 18.90 -1.03
CA ARG A 675 10.65 18.85 -1.42
C ARG A 675 11.55 18.41 -0.25
N LEU A 676 11.30 18.93 0.95
CA LEU A 676 11.99 18.46 2.15
C LEU A 676 11.64 17.00 2.46
N SER A 677 10.39 16.56 2.23
CA SER A 677 10.01 15.15 2.41
C SER A 677 10.70 14.19 1.44
N GLN A 678 11.08 14.64 0.24
CA GLN A 678 11.86 13.87 -0.73
C GLN A 678 13.33 13.74 -0.29
N VAL A 679 13.91 14.79 0.32
CA VAL A 679 15.27 14.76 0.90
C VAL A 679 15.36 13.83 2.13
N PHE A 680 14.28 13.65 2.89
CA PHE A 680 14.25 12.81 4.10
C PHE A 680 13.47 11.49 3.96
N GLY A 681 12.96 11.17 2.77
CA GLY A 681 12.20 9.96 2.52
C GLY A 681 12.15 9.59 1.04
N ASN A 682 12.53 8.35 0.73
CA ASN A 682 12.40 7.80 -0.62
C ASN A 682 11.00 8.06 -1.18
N THR A 683 10.93 8.55 -2.41
CA THR A 683 9.69 8.66 -3.17
C THR A 683 9.05 7.30 -3.33
N SER A 684 8.09 6.98 -2.47
CA SER A 684 7.23 5.83 -2.65
C SER A 684 6.36 6.09 -3.88
N ASN A 685 6.79 5.57 -5.04
CA ASN A 685 5.87 5.22 -6.12
C ASN A 685 5.00 4.05 -5.64
N SER A 686 4.14 4.33 -4.66
CA SER A 686 2.99 3.50 -4.32
C SER A 686 2.23 3.31 -5.61
N ARG A 687 2.14 2.07 -6.07
CA ARG A 687 1.47 1.74 -7.33
C ARG A 687 -0.01 1.98 -7.13
N PHE A 688 -0.49 3.13 -7.59
CA PHE A 688 -1.84 3.23 -8.10
C PHE A 688 -2.00 2.08 -9.12
N ASP A 689 -3.03 1.25 -9.02
CA ASP A 689 -3.39 0.43 -10.18
C ASP A 689 -4.01 1.36 -11.20
N GLU A 690 -3.18 1.75 -12.16
CA GLU A 690 -3.49 2.86 -13.05
C GLU A 690 -4.60 2.48 -14.03
N PRO A 691 -5.38 3.44 -14.54
CA PRO A 691 -6.45 3.17 -15.49
C PRO A 691 -6.03 2.29 -16.67
N GLY A 692 -6.82 1.25 -16.96
CA GLY A 692 -6.64 0.37 -18.11
C GLY A 692 -6.80 1.04 -19.49
N ASN A 693 -6.96 2.38 -19.51
CA ASN A 693 -7.23 3.19 -20.70
C ASN A 693 -5.94 3.72 -21.36
N PHE A 694 -4.77 3.64 -20.72
CA PHE A 694 -3.48 4.09 -21.28
C PHE A 694 -3.10 3.32 -22.57
N VAL A 695 -2.42 3.98 -23.52
CA VAL A 695 -2.21 3.45 -24.88
C VAL A 695 -0.73 3.13 -25.16
N GLN A 696 -0.41 1.86 -25.30
CA GLN A 696 0.84 1.38 -25.92
C GLN A 696 0.71 1.46 -27.45
N VAL A 697 1.78 1.80 -28.17
CA VAL A 697 1.68 2.14 -29.61
C VAL A 697 2.74 1.50 -30.50
N SER A 698 2.37 1.32 -31.78
CA SER A 698 3.29 1.11 -32.89
C SER A 698 2.84 1.90 -34.11
N GLY A 699 3.78 2.27 -34.98
CA GLY A 699 3.54 3.15 -36.13
C GLY A 699 3.35 4.63 -35.78
N MET A 700 3.43 5.01 -34.50
CA MET A 700 3.36 6.41 -34.04
C MET A 700 4.22 6.63 -32.79
N LYS A 701 4.41 7.91 -32.44
CA LYS A 701 4.96 8.37 -31.16
C LYS A 701 4.08 9.48 -30.56
N TYR A 702 4.09 9.63 -29.24
CA TYR A 702 3.52 10.80 -28.55
C TYR A 702 4.29 11.15 -27.27
N SER A 703 4.10 12.39 -26.82
CA SER A 703 4.55 12.91 -25.52
C SER A 703 3.34 13.22 -24.62
N PHE A 704 3.51 13.23 -23.31
CA PHE A 704 2.49 13.77 -22.40
C PHE A 704 3.06 14.45 -21.14
N ASP A 705 2.31 15.41 -20.63
CA ASP A 705 2.67 16.25 -19.48
C ASP A 705 1.52 16.27 -18.47
N LEU A 706 1.73 15.67 -17.29
CA LEU A 706 0.74 15.54 -16.23
C LEU A 706 0.56 16.83 -15.39
N THR A 707 1.41 17.86 -15.58
CA THR A 707 1.17 19.17 -14.96
C THR A 707 -0.03 19.90 -15.56
N LYS A 708 -0.43 19.49 -16.78
CA LYS A 708 -1.55 20.08 -17.51
C LYS A 708 -2.87 19.45 -17.11
N GLN A 709 -3.94 20.24 -17.23
CA GLN A 709 -5.31 19.79 -17.02
C GLN A 709 -5.65 18.61 -17.94
N PRO A 710 -6.49 17.64 -17.49
CA PRO A 710 -7.01 16.60 -18.36
C PRO A 710 -7.56 17.16 -19.68
N TRP A 711 -7.44 16.41 -20.76
CA TRP A 711 -7.75 16.84 -22.14
C TRP A 711 -6.83 17.92 -22.72
N ASN A 712 -5.71 18.23 -22.05
CA ASN A 712 -4.67 19.15 -22.52
C ASN A 712 -3.25 18.63 -22.24
N ARG A 713 -3.09 17.32 -22.00
CA ARG A 713 -1.84 16.67 -21.54
C ARG A 713 -0.96 16.17 -22.68
N VAL A 714 -1.54 15.77 -23.81
CA VAL A 714 -0.86 15.13 -24.94
C VAL A 714 -0.14 16.17 -25.81
N THR A 715 1.08 15.85 -26.23
CA THR A 715 1.92 16.68 -27.11
C THR A 715 2.69 15.80 -28.12
N ASP A 716 3.34 16.43 -29.10
CA ASP A 716 4.32 15.82 -30.02
C ASP A 716 3.86 14.54 -30.77
N VAL A 717 2.55 14.43 -31.02
CA VAL A 717 1.97 13.27 -31.70
C VAL A 717 2.45 13.22 -33.15
N SER A 718 3.14 12.13 -33.51
CA SER A 718 3.71 11.92 -34.84
C SER A 718 3.50 10.49 -35.34
N VAL A 719 3.27 10.35 -36.64
CA VAL A 719 3.03 9.07 -37.31
C VAL A 719 4.23 8.66 -38.15
N ARG A 720 4.49 7.35 -38.25
CA ARG A 720 5.55 6.78 -39.08
C ARG A 720 5.11 6.73 -40.54
N MET A 721 5.93 7.30 -41.42
CA MET A 721 5.71 7.32 -42.86
C MET A 721 6.33 6.09 -43.54
N PRO A 722 5.96 5.77 -44.81
CA PRO A 722 6.48 4.59 -45.51
C PRO A 722 8.00 4.56 -45.72
N ASP A 723 8.66 5.72 -45.76
CA ASP A 723 10.11 5.86 -45.80
C ASP A 723 10.80 5.61 -44.44
N GLY A 724 10.02 5.38 -43.39
CA GLY A 724 10.49 5.19 -42.02
C GLY A 724 10.67 6.49 -41.21
N SER A 725 10.48 7.67 -41.82
CA SER A 725 10.49 8.95 -41.10
C SER A 725 9.26 9.09 -40.18
N TYR A 726 9.30 10.06 -39.27
CA TYR A 726 8.14 10.45 -38.46
C TYR A 726 7.71 11.86 -38.80
N GLN A 727 6.41 12.08 -39.01
CA GLN A 727 5.82 13.39 -39.31
C GLN A 727 4.72 13.72 -38.30
N ALA A 728 4.58 15.00 -37.96
CA ALA A 728 3.56 15.47 -37.00
C ALA A 728 2.14 15.20 -37.52
N ILE A 729 1.25 14.77 -36.64
CA ILE A 729 -0.12 14.43 -37.01
C ILE A 729 -0.94 15.71 -37.30
N GLN A 730 -1.71 15.71 -38.39
CA GLN A 730 -2.56 16.83 -38.79
C GLN A 730 -4.01 16.57 -38.36
N ASP A 731 -4.66 17.54 -37.72
CA ASP A 731 -5.96 17.32 -37.07
C ASP A 731 -7.07 16.88 -38.02
N GLY A 732 -7.10 17.44 -39.24
CA GLY A 732 -7.99 17.02 -40.33
C GLY A 732 -7.43 15.92 -41.24
N GLY A 733 -6.20 15.43 -40.98
CA GLY A 733 -5.62 14.30 -41.70
C GLY A 733 -6.31 12.99 -41.33
N ALA A 734 -6.48 12.08 -42.29
CA ALA A 734 -7.12 10.79 -42.09
C ALA A 734 -6.08 9.66 -42.02
N TYR A 735 -6.15 8.84 -40.97
CA TYR A 735 -5.16 7.81 -40.66
C TYR A 735 -5.83 6.45 -40.44
N LYS A 736 -5.19 5.37 -40.92
CA LYS A 736 -5.65 4.00 -40.72
C LYS A 736 -5.13 3.47 -39.38
N VAL A 737 -6.03 3.27 -38.42
CA VAL A 737 -5.69 2.85 -37.05
C VAL A 737 -6.30 1.48 -36.76
N VAL A 738 -5.56 0.60 -36.07
CA VAL A 738 -6.13 -0.62 -35.47
C VAL A 738 -6.13 -0.52 -33.94
N THR A 739 -7.24 -0.91 -33.32
CA THR A 739 -7.47 -1.00 -31.86
C THR A 739 -8.49 -2.13 -31.57
N ARG A 740 -8.93 -2.31 -30.33
CA ARG A 740 -10.08 -3.18 -29.97
C ARG A 740 -11.39 -2.39 -30.05
N PHE A 741 -12.53 -3.06 -30.21
CA PHE A 741 -13.87 -2.43 -30.17
C PHE A 741 -14.17 -1.71 -28.83
N HIS A 742 -13.93 -2.37 -27.69
CA HIS A 742 -14.26 -1.83 -26.35
C HIS A 742 -13.71 -0.39 -26.07
N PRO A 743 -12.46 -0.04 -26.44
CA PRO A 743 -12.01 1.35 -26.49
C PRO A 743 -12.86 2.30 -27.32
N VAL A 744 -13.33 1.90 -28.50
CA VAL A 744 -14.19 2.71 -29.38
C VAL A 744 -15.54 3.00 -28.71
N ASP A 745 -16.11 2.02 -28.02
CA ASP A 745 -17.33 2.21 -27.23
C ASP A 745 -17.13 3.20 -26.09
N LYS A 746 -16.00 3.10 -25.37
CA LYS A 746 -15.61 4.06 -24.33
C LYS A 746 -15.42 5.46 -24.89
N TRP A 747 -14.74 5.60 -26.03
CA TRP A 747 -14.55 6.88 -26.74
C TRP A 747 -15.87 7.50 -27.22
N ASN A 748 -16.78 6.68 -27.77
CA ASN A 748 -18.11 7.12 -28.20
C ASN A 748 -18.97 7.59 -27.01
N LYS A 749 -19.03 6.80 -25.93
CA LYS A 749 -19.74 7.15 -24.69
C LYS A 749 -19.19 8.42 -24.02
N ALA A 750 -17.90 8.69 -24.17
CA ALA A 750 -17.23 9.90 -23.69
C ALA A 750 -17.26 11.09 -24.67
N GLY A 751 -18.01 11.00 -25.78
CA GLY A 751 -18.26 12.13 -26.69
C GLY A 751 -17.08 12.52 -27.61
N LEU A 752 -16.04 11.68 -27.74
CA LEU A 752 -14.87 12.01 -28.59
C LEU A 752 -15.23 12.21 -30.07
N PHE A 753 -16.39 11.71 -30.49
CA PHE A 753 -16.85 11.77 -31.88
C PHE A 753 -18.02 12.75 -32.09
N GLY A 754 -18.31 13.62 -31.12
CA GLY A 754 -19.51 14.46 -31.06
C GLY A 754 -20.60 13.79 -30.22
N ASP A 755 -21.85 13.87 -30.68
CA ASP A 755 -22.99 13.20 -30.02
C ASP A 755 -22.75 11.68 -29.89
N THR A 756 -23.15 11.11 -28.75
CA THR A 756 -23.06 9.67 -28.48
C THR A 756 -24.04 8.90 -29.36
N LEU A 757 -23.53 8.18 -30.36
CA LEU A 757 -24.34 7.42 -31.32
C LEU A 757 -24.55 5.95 -30.88
N PRO A 758 -25.54 5.24 -31.44
CA PRO A 758 -25.59 3.78 -31.45
C PRO A 758 -24.30 3.13 -31.98
N GLU A 759 -24.03 1.89 -31.58
CA GLU A 759 -22.80 1.15 -31.90
C GLU A 759 -22.58 0.98 -33.41
N ASP A 760 -23.64 0.60 -34.14
CA ASP A 760 -23.64 0.44 -35.59
C ASP A 760 -23.46 1.78 -36.33
N GLU A 761 -24.10 2.85 -35.84
CA GLU A 761 -23.93 4.20 -36.38
C GLU A 761 -22.50 4.74 -36.21
N ILE A 762 -21.87 4.57 -35.03
CA ILE A 762 -20.49 5.03 -34.84
C ILE A 762 -19.50 4.18 -35.64
N TYR A 763 -19.71 2.88 -35.76
CA TYR A 763 -18.88 2.01 -36.60
C TYR A 763 -18.98 2.39 -38.08
N ALA A 764 -20.17 2.69 -38.59
CA ALA A 764 -20.34 3.21 -39.94
C ALA A 764 -19.61 4.56 -40.14
N LYS A 765 -19.78 5.50 -39.21
CA LYS A 765 -19.15 6.83 -39.20
C LYS A 765 -17.61 6.80 -39.16
N LEU A 766 -17.02 5.80 -38.50
CA LEU A 766 -15.56 5.61 -38.42
C LEU A 766 -14.98 4.68 -39.52
N ASN A 767 -15.81 4.24 -40.49
CA ASN A 767 -15.43 3.27 -41.54
C ASN A 767 -14.81 2.00 -40.94
N ALA A 768 -15.47 1.46 -39.90
CA ALA A 768 -14.96 0.36 -39.11
C ALA A 768 -14.97 -0.97 -39.89
N LYS A 769 -13.79 -1.58 -40.04
CA LYS A 769 -13.61 -2.91 -40.62
C LYS A 769 -13.18 -3.91 -39.52
N PRO A 770 -14.05 -4.85 -39.11
CA PRO A 770 -13.69 -5.93 -38.18
C PRO A 770 -12.54 -6.80 -38.73
N ILE A 771 -11.50 -7.02 -37.93
CA ILE A 771 -10.28 -7.73 -38.33
C ILE A 771 -10.38 -9.20 -37.92
N LYS A 772 -10.47 -10.11 -38.90
CA LYS A 772 -10.82 -11.53 -38.69
C LYS A 772 -9.69 -12.44 -38.14
N VAL A 773 -8.71 -11.88 -37.44
CA VAL A 773 -7.59 -12.59 -36.77
C VAL A 773 -7.42 -12.04 -35.35
N SER A 774 -7.03 -12.89 -34.39
CA SER A 774 -6.89 -12.49 -32.99
C SER A 774 -5.53 -11.88 -32.66
N GLN A 775 -5.41 -11.26 -31.49
CA GLN A 775 -4.12 -10.78 -30.99
C GLN A 775 -3.18 -11.93 -30.55
N VAL A 776 -3.74 -13.08 -30.14
CA VAL A 776 -2.97 -14.29 -29.78
C VAL A 776 -2.29 -14.86 -31.01
N ASP A 777 -3.01 -14.94 -32.14
CA ASP A 777 -2.47 -15.40 -33.42
C ASP A 777 -1.40 -14.43 -33.93
N LEU A 778 -1.68 -13.11 -33.94
CA LEU A 778 -0.73 -12.09 -34.39
C LEU A 778 0.56 -12.08 -33.55
N LEU A 779 0.48 -12.25 -32.23
CA LEU A 779 1.66 -12.34 -31.37
C LEU A 779 2.39 -13.68 -31.54
N GLY A 780 1.67 -14.80 -31.63
CA GLY A 780 2.25 -16.12 -31.92
C GLY A 780 3.05 -16.14 -33.23
N GLU A 781 2.46 -15.63 -34.32
CA GLU A 781 3.10 -15.50 -35.62
C GLU A 781 4.28 -14.51 -35.63
N HIS A 782 4.27 -13.51 -34.75
CA HIS A 782 5.38 -12.57 -34.60
C HIS A 782 6.56 -13.19 -33.83
N ILE A 783 6.32 -14.13 -32.91
CA ILE A 783 7.37 -14.78 -32.09
C ILE A 783 7.86 -16.14 -32.60
N GLN A 784 7.14 -16.80 -33.50
CA GLN A 784 7.43 -18.16 -33.96
C GLN A 784 8.92 -18.38 -34.29
N GLY A 785 9.54 -19.36 -33.63
CA GLY A 785 10.95 -19.73 -33.83
C GLY A 785 11.99 -18.71 -33.35
N ARG A 786 11.62 -17.64 -32.63
CA ARG A 786 12.54 -16.60 -32.15
C ARG A 786 12.97 -16.83 -30.70
N SER A 787 14.24 -16.51 -30.41
CA SER A 787 14.64 -16.18 -29.04
C SER A 787 14.53 -14.67 -28.86
N LEU A 788 13.74 -14.25 -27.87
CA LEU A 788 13.35 -12.87 -27.63
C LEU A 788 14.15 -12.27 -26.47
N ASN A 789 14.50 -10.99 -26.57
CA ASN A 789 15.09 -10.20 -25.49
C ASN A 789 14.35 -8.86 -25.36
N PRO A 790 13.70 -8.55 -24.21
CA PRO A 790 12.97 -7.29 -24.00
C PRO A 790 13.85 -6.04 -24.06
N LEU A 791 15.19 -6.19 -24.01
CA LEU A 791 16.15 -5.10 -24.18
C LEU A 791 16.56 -4.86 -25.65
N VAL A 792 16.08 -5.70 -26.59
CA VAL A 792 16.49 -5.67 -28.01
C VAL A 792 15.29 -5.73 -28.95
N ASP A 793 14.51 -6.81 -28.95
CA ASP A 793 13.48 -7.11 -29.97
C ASP A 793 12.31 -6.11 -30.00
N SER A 794 12.03 -5.48 -28.87
CA SER A 794 10.89 -4.57 -28.64
C SER A 794 11.18 -3.64 -27.47
N LYS A 795 12.44 -3.19 -27.35
CA LYS A 795 12.92 -2.29 -26.30
C LYS A 795 12.06 -1.02 -26.18
N VAL A 796 12.13 -0.36 -25.02
CA VAL A 796 11.65 1.02 -24.86
C VAL A 796 12.54 1.95 -25.69
N GLU A 797 11.93 2.72 -26.60
CA GLU A 797 12.62 3.53 -27.60
C GLU A 797 12.00 4.93 -27.82
N GLY A 798 11.26 5.42 -26.82
CA GLY A 798 10.67 6.76 -26.81
C GLY A 798 9.51 6.89 -27.80
N ARG A 799 8.67 5.85 -27.89
CA ARG A 799 7.34 5.90 -28.50
C ARG A 799 6.33 6.62 -27.62
N VAL A 800 6.46 6.48 -26.29
CA VAL A 800 5.61 7.20 -25.34
C VAL A 800 6.47 7.91 -24.29
N ASN A 801 6.55 9.24 -24.43
CA ASN A 801 7.46 10.07 -23.63
C ASN A 801 6.68 10.85 -22.56
N ASN A 802 6.86 10.51 -21.29
CA ASN A 802 6.40 11.36 -20.20
C ASN A 802 7.38 12.55 -20.07
N VAL A 803 6.92 13.76 -20.41
CA VAL A 803 7.71 15.01 -20.35
C VAL A 803 7.35 15.87 -19.13
N THR A 804 6.55 15.35 -18.20
CA THR A 804 6.26 15.98 -16.89
C THR A 804 7.58 16.33 -16.17
N PRO A 805 7.81 17.60 -15.75
CA PRO A 805 9.08 18.01 -15.17
C PRO A 805 9.46 17.26 -13.88
N VAL A 806 10.58 16.52 -13.93
CA VAL A 806 11.16 15.84 -12.76
C VAL A 806 12.06 16.81 -12.00
N TYR A 807 11.59 17.27 -10.83
CA TYR A 807 12.42 18.01 -9.88
C TYR A 807 13.53 17.09 -9.31
N LYS A 808 14.79 17.50 -9.44
CA LYS A 808 15.96 16.72 -8.98
C LYS A 808 16.26 16.91 -7.50
N ASP A 809 16.70 15.83 -6.86
CA ASP A 809 17.19 15.84 -5.48
C ASP A 809 18.46 16.69 -5.27
N ILE A 810 18.62 17.21 -4.06
CA ILE A 810 19.80 17.93 -3.60
C ILE A 810 20.68 16.94 -2.81
N SER A 811 21.87 16.63 -3.32
CA SER A 811 22.78 15.65 -2.69
C SER A 811 23.80 16.29 -1.72
N VAL A 812 24.02 15.65 -0.56
CA VAL A 812 24.95 16.09 0.50
C VAL A 812 25.71 14.86 1.05
N ARG A 813 26.97 15.01 1.49
CA ARG A 813 27.85 13.90 1.96
C ARG A 813 28.53 14.21 3.33
N PRO A 814 28.30 13.44 4.42
CA PRO A 814 28.91 13.66 5.76
C PRO A 814 29.69 12.45 6.35
N GLN A 815 30.43 12.61 7.49
CA GLN A 815 31.11 11.59 8.38
C GLN A 815 31.95 12.30 9.53
N PRO A 816 32.54 11.71 10.65
CA PRO A 816 32.10 10.88 11.87
C PRO A 816 32.84 11.09 13.32
N SER A 817 32.52 10.52 14.56
CA SER A 817 33.26 10.77 15.91
C SER A 817 33.31 9.82 17.20
N ILE A 818 34.21 10.07 18.23
CA ILE A 818 34.54 9.35 19.55
C ILE A 818 34.09 10.18 20.81
N VAL A 819 33.62 9.87 22.08
CA VAL A 819 33.60 8.97 23.31
C VAL A 819 34.30 7.64 23.37
N GLY A 820 34.50 7.14 24.58
CA GLY A 820 35.00 5.80 24.81
C GLY A 820 36.46 5.82 25.23
N TYR A 821 36.82 6.83 26.03
CA TYR A 821 37.94 6.72 26.97
C TYR A 821 37.56 6.97 28.43
N SER A 822 36.26 7.11 28.75
CA SER A 822 35.73 7.06 30.12
C SER A 822 35.54 5.63 30.68
N THR A 823 35.71 4.60 29.85
CA THR A 823 35.46 3.19 30.21
C THR A 823 36.70 2.37 30.58
N LEU A 824 37.92 2.93 30.47
CA LEU A 824 39.18 2.19 30.68
C LEU A 824 40.14 2.81 31.72
N ALA A 825 39.65 3.72 32.57
CA ALA A 825 40.40 4.21 33.73
C ALA A 825 40.29 3.29 34.97
N ALA A 826 39.76 2.06 34.79
CA ALA A 826 39.38 1.15 35.87
C ALA A 826 39.82 -0.31 35.66
N GLN A 827 40.90 -0.54 34.89
CA GLN A 827 41.61 -1.83 34.90
C GLN A 827 43.11 -1.66 34.64
N ASP A 828 43.88 -2.42 35.42
CA ASP A 828 45.30 -2.73 35.34
C ASP A 828 46.34 -1.58 35.37
N ALA A 829 47.06 -1.52 36.48
CA ALA A 829 48.18 -0.62 36.68
C ALA A 829 49.53 -1.35 36.52
N LYS A 830 50.42 -0.73 35.73
CA LYS A 830 51.90 -0.84 35.81
C LYS A 830 52.56 -2.19 35.40
N PRO A 831 53.88 -2.20 35.08
CA PRO A 831 54.71 -1.10 34.58
C PRO A 831 55.74 -1.47 33.46
N ASP A 832 56.34 -0.39 32.93
CA ASP A 832 57.78 -0.22 32.62
C ASP A 832 58.36 -0.57 31.22
N ASN A 833 59.37 0.24 30.86
CA ASN A 833 60.40 0.10 29.81
C ASN A 833 59.97 -0.07 28.33
N THR A 834 60.65 0.52 27.33
CA THR A 834 61.91 1.32 27.34
C THR A 834 61.90 2.42 26.25
N GLU A 835 62.76 3.44 26.44
CA GLU A 835 63.41 4.34 25.46
C GLU A 835 62.78 4.57 24.07
N ARG A 836 62.34 5.80 23.76
CA ARG A 836 63.18 6.87 23.15
C ARG A 836 63.86 6.50 21.82
N ARG A 837 63.29 6.98 20.71
CA ARG A 837 63.84 8.14 19.98
C ARG A 837 62.78 8.80 19.09
#